data_AF-A0A0D2LK12-F1
#
_entry.id   AF-A0A0D2LK12-F1
#
_cell.length_a   1.000
_cell.length_b   1.000
_cell.length_c   1.000
_cell.angle_alpha   90.00
_cell.angle_beta   90.00
_cell.angle_gamma   90.00
#
_symmetry.space_group_name_H-M   'P 1'
#
loop_
_entity.id
_entity.type
_entity.pdbx_description
1 polymer ?
#
loop_
_entity_poly.entity_id
_entity_poly.type
_entity_poly.pdbx_seq_one_letter_code
_entity_poly.pdbx_strand_id
1 'polypeptide(L)'
;MADAIPQLVRSFLREEYAQVDPQLPAILAELRRVGATECWHKKSTFAQHLFEVYKMLTIWGQDITLRHCGLLHSAYSNCYVNLAVFKADTDRPHVSDLVGPECEALIYRFCTIDRHDLIYTQLLDKIPDEGPYEVPADGVMGRNIKTGEREPVGVYELGQFLVFTIADFCDQLMSWQDDMFENQDGLLRYAGHQPQFLWPCEVKPGRWVHTLSKMGALLASCNARLAASGAGRSFPLPPVFDGCSRVLGVREELRARDAYWRAVTELRGPGAQAEAMAALRSAAEDNPFVAEPHALMAQLHLQAGRAGDAEAAALRALRLLCDWGTCWDKRMPWSAIAPQQAAAAAGQTEQAAGSSAIAVGAVTPGDTPGLPLLLNDVRVILVAPKTPSNVGAAARACANFEALDLTVVAPRCDPRAGEAYKVACGERVLERLRVFDTLQDALADCTSSVGFTRRAGRTRLTHASIGAMLREFPDTIPGMVQRKQQQQQQQQQQQQQQQQQQQQEEEEEEEEEQQQQAQRGGAEAWREEIKQQQHHDVWSEIASQGKTALVFGREESGLTEDELRLCTHACAIPSGRVQPSLNLSHAVGVVLSDLFERRLEALGLEELPVGQDVTGDPWVDAGLQPATASELEALLQKVAAVARAVGMRWALRFSFRHHVA
;
A
#
# COMPACT_ATOMS: atom_id res chain seq x y z
N MET A 1 -10.57 17.98 16.83
CA MET A 1 -9.98 16.63 16.66
C MET A 1 -10.11 15.75 17.90
N ALA A 2 -9.87 16.29 19.12
CA ALA A 2 -9.85 15.53 20.39
C ALA A 2 -11.20 14.95 20.86
N ASP A 3 -12.33 15.33 20.25
CA ASP A 3 -13.65 14.87 20.72
C ASP A 3 -14.38 13.88 19.79
N ALA A 4 -13.98 13.76 18.51
CA ALA A 4 -14.72 12.94 17.52
C ALA A 4 -14.35 11.44 17.53
N ILE A 5 -13.10 11.11 17.89
CA ILE A 5 -12.63 9.72 18.05
C ILE A 5 -12.58 9.41 19.54
N PRO A 6 -13.27 8.36 20.03
CA PRO A 6 -13.18 7.94 21.43
C PRO A 6 -11.73 7.67 21.86
N GLN A 7 -11.37 8.02 23.10
CA GLN A 7 -9.98 7.85 23.57
C GLN A 7 -9.48 6.41 23.45
N LEU A 8 -10.34 5.43 23.76
CA LEU A 8 -10.01 4.00 23.59
C LEU A 8 -9.62 3.66 22.15
N VAL A 9 -10.39 4.17 21.18
CA VAL A 9 -10.12 3.99 19.75
C VAL A 9 -8.79 4.63 19.36
N ARG A 10 -8.48 5.82 19.91
CA ARG A 10 -7.17 6.46 19.69
C ARG A 10 -6.00 5.65 20.20
N SER A 11 -6.13 5.04 21.38
CA SER A 11 -5.05 4.24 21.94
C SER A 11 -4.71 3.05 21.03
N PHE A 12 -5.70 2.45 20.35
CA PHE A 12 -5.42 1.47 19.30
C PHE A 12 -4.75 2.08 18.06
N LEU A 13 -5.22 3.24 17.58
CA LEU A 13 -4.63 3.92 16.41
C LEU A 13 -3.19 4.38 16.64
N ARG A 14 -2.82 4.67 17.89
CA ARG A 14 -1.47 5.09 18.30
C ARG A 14 -0.60 3.96 18.83
N GLU A 15 -1.12 2.74 18.81
CA GLU A 15 -0.45 1.54 19.33
C GLU A 15 -0.06 1.67 20.82
N GLU A 16 -0.82 2.46 21.59
CA GLU A 16 -0.66 2.66 23.03
C GLU A 16 -1.26 1.48 23.82
N TYR A 17 -0.90 0.24 23.45
CA TYR A 17 -1.55 -0.99 23.92
C TYR A 17 -1.53 -1.17 25.45
N ALA A 18 -0.44 -0.76 26.10
CA ALA A 18 -0.34 -0.82 27.57
C ALA A 18 -1.36 0.08 28.28
N GLN A 19 -1.85 1.14 27.63
CA GLN A 19 -2.90 2.01 28.18
C GLN A 19 -4.29 1.37 28.03
N VAL A 20 -4.47 0.52 27.03
CA VAL A 20 -5.71 -0.23 26.80
C VAL A 20 -5.82 -1.40 27.78
N ASP A 21 -4.74 -2.17 27.88
CA ASP A 21 -4.59 -3.31 28.76
C ASP A 21 -3.10 -3.50 29.09
N PRO A 22 -2.69 -3.37 30.37
CA PRO A 22 -1.31 -3.55 30.78
C PRO A 22 -0.70 -4.92 30.44
N GLN A 23 -1.51 -5.97 30.29
CA GLN A 23 -1.04 -7.33 29.97
C GLN A 23 -0.90 -7.56 28.46
N LEU A 24 -1.60 -6.79 27.63
CA LEU A 24 -1.67 -6.99 26.18
C LEU A 24 -0.28 -7.04 25.51
N PRO A 25 0.70 -6.16 25.81
CA PRO A 25 2.04 -6.26 25.21
C PRO A 25 2.74 -7.59 25.49
N ALA A 26 2.57 -8.15 26.69
CA ALA A 26 3.16 -9.43 27.07
C ALA A 26 2.51 -10.60 26.32
N ILE A 27 1.17 -10.60 26.21
CA ILE A 27 0.43 -11.63 25.46
C ILE A 27 0.79 -11.57 23.96
N LEU A 28 0.91 -10.37 23.38
CA LEU A 28 1.34 -10.21 22.00
C LEU A 28 2.78 -10.68 21.77
N ALA A 29 3.69 -10.41 22.70
CA ALA A 29 5.05 -10.94 22.64
C ALA A 29 5.08 -12.46 22.68
N GLU A 30 4.21 -13.07 23.50
CA GLU A 30 4.07 -14.52 23.59
C GLU A 30 3.52 -15.12 22.30
N LEU A 31 2.49 -14.50 21.70
CA LEU A 31 1.96 -14.91 20.38
C LEU A 31 3.05 -14.88 19.29
N ARG A 32 3.92 -13.86 19.29
CA ARG A 32 5.08 -13.82 18.39
C ARG A 32 6.06 -14.97 18.69
N ARG A 33 6.37 -15.21 19.97
CA ARG A 33 7.30 -16.26 20.41
C ARG A 33 6.86 -17.66 19.97
N VAL A 34 5.56 -17.94 19.95
CA VAL A 34 5.00 -19.23 19.49
C VAL A 34 4.76 -19.28 17.98
N GLY A 35 5.20 -18.27 17.22
CA GLY A 35 5.15 -18.27 15.76
C GLY A 35 3.80 -17.86 15.17
N ALA A 36 2.87 -17.27 15.93
CA ALA A 36 1.58 -16.84 15.39
C ALA A 36 1.70 -15.78 14.28
N THR A 37 2.79 -15.02 14.25
CA THR A 37 3.11 -14.06 13.17
C THR A 37 3.65 -14.73 11.91
N GLU A 38 4.09 -15.97 11.99
CA GLU A 38 4.63 -16.76 10.86
C GLU A 38 3.53 -17.59 10.18
N CYS A 39 2.40 -17.77 10.86
CA CYS A 39 1.25 -18.48 10.33
C CYS A 39 0.40 -17.57 9.44
N TRP A 40 0.30 -17.90 8.16
CA TRP A 40 -0.66 -17.28 7.27
C TRP A 40 -2.09 -17.55 7.74
N HIS A 41 -2.92 -16.50 7.73
CA HIS A 41 -4.33 -16.58 8.07
C HIS A 41 -5.14 -15.65 7.16
N LYS A 42 -5.63 -16.21 6.05
CA LYS A 42 -6.56 -15.57 5.11
C LYS A 42 -5.98 -14.30 4.48
N LYS A 43 -6.20 -13.12 5.08
CA LYS A 43 -5.72 -11.83 4.56
C LYS A 43 -4.35 -11.39 5.12
N SER A 44 -3.92 -11.95 6.25
CA SER A 44 -2.74 -11.47 6.98
C SER A 44 -2.14 -12.61 7.82
N THR A 45 -1.41 -12.27 8.89
CA THR A 45 -0.91 -13.23 9.87
C THR A 45 -2.02 -13.64 10.83
N PHE A 46 -1.88 -14.84 11.40
CA PHE A 46 -2.80 -15.32 12.43
C PHE A 46 -2.78 -14.44 13.67
N ALA A 47 -1.60 -13.94 14.09
CA ALA A 47 -1.47 -12.97 15.17
C ALA A 47 -2.29 -11.70 14.92
N GLN A 48 -2.29 -11.16 13.69
CA GLN A 48 -3.07 -9.97 13.37
C GLN A 48 -4.57 -10.23 13.49
N HIS A 49 -5.06 -11.37 13.01
CA HIS A 49 -6.47 -11.75 13.15
C HIS A 49 -6.89 -11.82 14.63
N LEU A 50 -6.11 -12.50 15.46
CA LEU A 50 -6.36 -12.60 16.91
C LEU A 50 -6.43 -11.22 17.58
N PHE A 51 -5.52 -10.31 17.20
CA PHE A 51 -5.50 -8.94 17.69
C PHE A 51 -6.73 -8.13 17.24
N GLU A 52 -7.18 -8.27 15.99
CA GLU A 52 -8.37 -7.57 15.50
C GLU A 52 -9.64 -7.99 16.25
N VAL A 53 -9.77 -9.29 16.57
CA VAL A 53 -10.87 -9.81 17.40
C VAL A 53 -10.82 -9.25 18.81
N TYR A 54 -9.64 -9.25 19.45
CA TYR A 54 -9.43 -8.61 20.76
C TYR A 54 -9.84 -7.13 20.76
N LYS A 55 -9.43 -6.39 19.72
CA LYS A 55 -9.72 -4.96 19.56
C LYS A 55 -11.23 -4.70 19.47
N MET A 56 -11.96 -5.48 18.67
CA MET A 56 -13.42 -5.34 18.56
C MET A 56 -14.12 -5.61 19.90
N LEU A 57 -13.77 -6.71 20.59
CA LEU A 57 -14.35 -7.03 21.89
C LEU A 57 -14.05 -5.94 22.93
N THR A 58 -12.86 -5.33 22.86
CA THR A 58 -12.48 -4.21 23.72
C THR A 58 -13.31 -2.97 23.42
N ILE A 59 -13.48 -2.62 22.14
CA ILE A 59 -14.31 -1.48 21.69
C ILE A 59 -15.78 -1.67 22.07
N TRP A 60 -16.28 -2.91 22.01
CA TRP A 60 -17.64 -3.28 22.42
C TRP A 60 -17.81 -3.38 23.95
N GLY A 61 -16.78 -3.02 24.71
CA GLY A 61 -16.84 -2.93 26.17
C GLY A 61 -16.93 -4.27 26.89
N GLN A 62 -16.62 -5.39 26.23
CA GLN A 62 -16.64 -6.72 26.85
C GLN A 62 -15.69 -6.79 28.06
N ASP A 63 -15.87 -7.72 28.98
CA ASP A 63 -14.95 -7.87 30.12
C ASP A 63 -13.56 -8.40 29.69
N ILE A 64 -12.57 -8.28 30.58
CA ILE A 64 -11.18 -8.65 30.26
C ILE A 64 -11.03 -10.14 29.93
N THR A 65 -11.79 -11.02 30.60
CA THR A 65 -11.77 -12.46 30.37
C THR A 65 -12.19 -12.78 28.94
N LEU A 66 -13.26 -12.14 28.46
CA LEU A 66 -13.74 -12.34 27.10
C LEU A 66 -12.81 -11.69 26.04
N ARG A 67 -12.22 -10.53 26.34
CA ARG A 67 -11.22 -9.89 25.46
C ARG A 67 -10.00 -10.80 25.27
N HIS A 68 -9.39 -11.27 26.37
CA HIS A 68 -8.25 -12.20 26.34
C HIS A 68 -8.62 -13.53 25.70
N CYS A 69 -9.84 -14.02 25.96
CA CYS A 69 -10.35 -15.18 25.24
C CYS A 69 -10.35 -14.93 23.73
N GLY A 70 -10.77 -13.75 23.28
CA GLY A 70 -10.72 -13.39 21.85
C GLY A 70 -9.32 -13.37 21.26
N LEU A 71 -8.34 -12.87 22.02
CA LEU A 71 -6.92 -12.84 21.62
C LEU A 71 -6.30 -14.24 21.50
N LEU A 72 -6.87 -15.24 22.18
CA LEU A 72 -6.35 -16.61 22.24
C LEU A 72 -7.38 -17.67 21.82
N HIS A 73 -8.45 -17.27 21.14
CA HIS A 73 -9.64 -18.12 20.92
C HIS A 73 -9.39 -19.35 20.05
N SER A 74 -8.26 -19.40 19.36
CA SER A 74 -7.81 -20.51 18.54
C SER A 74 -6.43 -21.00 18.96
N ALA A 75 -6.06 -20.78 20.22
CA ALA A 75 -4.82 -21.27 20.84
C ALA A 75 -4.61 -22.77 20.62
N TYR A 76 -5.68 -23.56 20.72
CA TYR A 76 -5.64 -25.02 20.75
C TYR A 76 -6.26 -25.70 19.51
N SER A 77 -6.36 -24.98 18.38
CA SER A 77 -7.17 -25.37 17.20
C SER A 77 -8.68 -25.37 17.47
N ASN A 78 -9.50 -25.25 16.43
CA ASN A 78 -10.97 -25.23 16.58
C ASN A 78 -11.70 -25.93 15.42
N CYS A 79 -13.04 -25.90 15.44
CA CYS A 79 -13.91 -26.56 14.47
C CYS A 79 -13.83 -26.00 13.03
N TYR A 80 -13.31 -24.79 12.84
CA TYR A 80 -13.18 -24.15 11.53
C TYR A 80 -11.75 -24.14 10.99
N VAL A 81 -10.75 -24.19 11.88
CA VAL A 81 -9.34 -24.09 11.51
C VAL A 81 -8.52 -25.10 12.31
N ASN A 82 -7.81 -25.96 11.59
CA ASN A 82 -6.85 -26.91 12.15
C ASN A 82 -5.47 -26.28 12.33
N LEU A 83 -5.40 -25.22 13.15
CA LEU A 83 -4.17 -24.49 13.47
C LEU A 83 -4.11 -24.26 14.99
N ALA A 84 -3.14 -24.87 15.65
CA ALA A 84 -2.88 -24.68 17.07
C ALA A 84 -1.51 -24.00 17.26
N VAL A 85 -1.48 -22.91 18.01
CA VAL A 85 -0.24 -22.23 18.43
C VAL A 85 0.25 -22.71 19.79
N PHE A 86 -0.63 -23.35 20.57
CA PHE A 86 -0.32 -24.02 21.84
C PHE A 86 -0.83 -25.47 21.81
N LYS A 87 -0.08 -26.38 22.43
CA LYS A 87 -0.48 -27.78 22.59
C LYS A 87 -1.36 -27.92 23.83
N ALA A 88 -2.62 -28.29 23.62
CA ALA A 88 -3.60 -28.41 24.72
C ALA A 88 -3.17 -29.37 25.85
N ASP A 89 -2.34 -30.37 25.56
CA ASP A 89 -1.95 -31.36 26.57
C ASP A 89 -0.80 -30.87 27.47
N THR A 90 0.01 -29.92 27.00
CA THR A 90 1.23 -29.48 27.71
C THR A 90 1.22 -28.01 28.08
N ASP A 91 0.56 -27.17 27.28
CA ASP A 91 0.73 -25.71 27.33
C ASP A 91 -0.41 -25.00 28.04
N ARG A 92 -1.50 -25.70 28.41
CA ARG A 92 -2.61 -25.11 29.16
C ARG A 92 -2.21 -24.45 30.48
N PRO A 93 -1.32 -25.03 31.31
CA PRO A 93 -0.82 -24.33 32.50
C PRO A 93 -0.13 -23.00 32.17
N HIS A 94 0.65 -22.96 31.10
CA HIS A 94 1.33 -21.74 30.64
C HIS A 94 0.35 -20.68 30.15
N VAL A 95 -0.67 -21.07 29.38
CA VAL A 95 -1.75 -20.15 28.96
C VAL A 95 -2.55 -19.67 30.19
N SER A 96 -2.80 -20.53 31.17
CA SER A 96 -3.44 -20.17 32.43
C SER A 96 -2.59 -19.18 33.25
N ASP A 97 -1.28 -19.30 33.24
CA ASP A 97 -0.38 -18.33 33.90
C ASP A 97 -0.40 -16.97 33.18
N LEU A 98 -0.64 -16.97 31.86
CA LEU A 98 -0.66 -15.77 31.04
C LEU A 98 -1.95 -14.95 31.18
N VAL A 99 -3.12 -15.60 31.22
CA VAL A 99 -4.44 -14.92 31.20
C VAL A 99 -5.35 -15.27 32.38
N GLY A 100 -4.88 -16.12 33.28
CA GLY A 100 -5.64 -16.62 34.41
C GLY A 100 -6.46 -17.88 34.11
N PRO A 101 -6.79 -18.68 35.14
CA PRO A 101 -7.42 -20.00 34.97
C PRO A 101 -8.85 -19.94 34.42
N GLU A 102 -9.62 -18.91 34.78
CA GLU A 102 -10.98 -18.74 34.29
C GLU A 102 -11.02 -18.41 32.78
N CYS A 103 -10.09 -17.56 32.33
CA CYS A 103 -9.96 -17.21 30.91
C CYS A 103 -9.44 -18.40 30.10
N GLU A 104 -8.43 -19.11 30.60
CA GLU A 104 -7.92 -20.32 29.95
C GLU A 104 -9.00 -21.39 29.79
N ALA A 105 -9.80 -21.64 30.84
CA ALA A 105 -10.90 -22.60 30.77
C ALA A 105 -11.93 -22.20 29.70
N LEU A 106 -12.23 -20.91 29.58
CA LEU A 106 -13.11 -20.39 28.53
C LEU A 106 -12.49 -20.58 27.13
N ILE A 107 -11.22 -20.22 26.93
CA ILE A 107 -10.47 -20.44 25.68
C ILE A 107 -10.51 -21.90 25.26
N TYR A 108 -10.24 -22.81 26.20
CA TYR A 108 -10.27 -24.24 25.93
C TYR A 108 -11.66 -24.69 25.47
N ARG A 109 -12.71 -24.29 26.19
CA ARG A 109 -14.10 -24.61 25.82
C ARG A 109 -14.46 -24.08 24.44
N PHE A 110 -14.07 -22.84 24.13
CA PHE A 110 -14.25 -22.26 22.79
C PHE A 110 -13.55 -23.03 21.68
N CYS A 111 -12.33 -23.52 21.95
CA CYS A 111 -11.59 -24.34 21.00
C CYS A 111 -12.22 -25.72 20.80
N THR A 112 -12.86 -26.28 21.83
CA THR A 112 -13.35 -27.67 21.79
C THR A 112 -14.85 -27.81 21.53
N ILE A 113 -15.67 -26.80 21.76
CA ILE A 113 -17.10 -26.86 21.42
C ILE A 113 -17.30 -26.62 19.92
N ASP A 114 -18.09 -27.49 19.30
CA ASP A 114 -18.53 -27.36 17.91
C ASP A 114 -19.44 -26.14 17.75
N ARG A 115 -18.85 -25.00 17.41
CA ARG A 115 -19.57 -23.74 17.23
C ARG A 115 -20.56 -23.80 16.07
N HIS A 116 -20.30 -24.65 15.07
CA HIS A 116 -21.20 -24.79 13.94
C HIS A 116 -22.50 -25.46 14.38
N ASP A 117 -22.42 -26.60 15.08
CA ASP A 117 -23.60 -27.24 15.67
C ASP A 117 -24.31 -26.30 16.65
N LEU A 118 -23.55 -25.64 17.54
CA LEU A 118 -24.08 -24.79 18.61
C LEU A 118 -24.84 -23.56 18.10
N ILE A 119 -24.23 -22.77 17.22
CA ILE A 119 -24.78 -21.47 16.79
C ILE A 119 -25.60 -21.64 15.51
N TYR A 120 -25.09 -22.38 14.53
CA TYR A 120 -25.77 -22.49 13.25
C TYR A 120 -26.91 -23.51 13.31
N THR A 121 -26.61 -24.78 13.53
CA THR A 121 -27.61 -25.86 13.47
C THR A 121 -28.67 -25.76 14.57
N GLN A 122 -28.27 -25.41 15.79
CA GLN A 122 -29.20 -25.38 16.93
C GLN A 122 -29.97 -24.06 17.05
N LEU A 123 -29.48 -22.95 16.49
CA LEU A 123 -30.14 -21.64 16.58
C LEU A 123 -30.48 -21.05 15.20
N LEU A 124 -29.50 -20.64 14.40
CA LEU A 124 -29.75 -19.86 13.19
C LEU A 124 -30.60 -20.59 12.15
N ASP A 125 -30.38 -21.88 11.94
CA ASP A 125 -31.13 -22.72 10.99
C ASP A 125 -32.61 -22.92 11.41
N LYS A 126 -32.89 -22.78 12.71
CA LYS A 126 -34.23 -22.96 13.27
C LYS A 126 -35.04 -21.67 13.37
N ILE A 127 -34.40 -20.52 13.15
CA ILE A 127 -35.01 -19.21 13.35
C ILE A 127 -35.24 -18.54 11.98
N PRO A 128 -36.50 -18.20 11.66
CA PRO A 128 -36.83 -17.54 10.40
C PRO A 128 -36.20 -16.15 10.34
N ASP A 129 -36.07 -15.61 9.13
CA ASP A 129 -35.39 -14.33 8.87
C ASP A 129 -36.17 -13.10 9.37
N GLU A 130 -37.45 -13.27 9.68
CA GLU A 130 -38.29 -12.24 10.33
C GLU A 130 -38.41 -12.40 11.86
N GLY A 131 -37.78 -13.43 12.44
CA GLY A 131 -37.89 -13.76 13.87
C GLY A 131 -39.20 -14.48 14.26
N PRO A 132 -39.48 -14.65 15.57
CA PRO A 132 -38.79 -14.05 16.72
C PRO A 132 -37.39 -14.64 16.98
N TYR A 133 -36.48 -13.79 17.43
CA TYR A 133 -35.10 -14.16 17.77
C TYR A 133 -34.99 -14.55 19.24
N GLU A 134 -35.38 -15.78 19.56
CA GLU A 134 -35.36 -16.27 20.94
C GLU A 134 -34.36 -17.40 21.15
N VAL A 135 -33.54 -17.27 22.19
CA VAL A 135 -32.71 -18.38 22.69
C VAL A 135 -33.51 -19.25 23.68
N PRO A 136 -33.26 -20.57 23.73
CA PRO A 136 -33.89 -21.45 24.71
C PRO A 136 -33.54 -21.04 26.14
N ALA A 137 -34.51 -21.16 27.06
CA ALA A 137 -34.36 -20.70 28.44
C ALA A 137 -33.24 -21.42 29.22
N ASP A 138 -33.03 -22.70 28.93
CA ASP A 138 -31.99 -23.53 29.57
C ASP A 138 -30.65 -23.52 28.82
N GLY A 139 -30.54 -22.74 27.74
CA GLY A 139 -29.39 -22.77 26.83
C GLY A 139 -29.46 -23.93 25.83
N VAL A 140 -28.31 -24.42 25.40
CA VAL A 140 -28.17 -25.44 24.34
C VAL A 140 -27.13 -26.49 24.71
N MET A 141 -27.04 -27.58 23.95
CA MET A 141 -26.07 -28.65 24.21
C MET A 141 -24.90 -28.54 23.23
N GLY A 142 -23.72 -28.14 23.72
CA GLY A 142 -22.50 -28.09 22.91
C GLY A 142 -21.89 -29.49 22.73
N ARG A 143 -21.46 -29.82 21.52
CA ARG A 143 -20.71 -31.06 21.25
C ARG A 143 -19.22 -30.77 21.31
N ASN A 144 -18.48 -31.52 22.11
CA ASN A 144 -17.03 -31.44 22.13
C ASN A 144 -16.45 -32.13 20.88
N ILE A 145 -15.68 -31.41 20.06
CA ILE A 145 -15.11 -31.93 18.81
C ILE A 145 -13.99 -32.96 19.03
N LYS A 146 -13.36 -32.98 20.20
CA LYS A 146 -12.28 -33.91 20.54
C LYS A 146 -12.81 -35.21 21.15
N THR A 147 -13.78 -35.12 22.08
CA THR A 147 -14.32 -36.30 22.78
C THR A 147 -15.63 -36.82 22.17
N GLY A 148 -16.36 -35.98 21.44
CA GLY A 148 -17.70 -36.27 20.92
C GLY A 148 -18.82 -36.14 21.96
N GLU A 149 -18.49 -35.90 23.23
CA GLU A 149 -19.47 -35.76 24.31
C GLU A 149 -20.30 -34.49 24.17
N ARG A 150 -21.54 -34.51 24.65
CA ARG A 150 -22.41 -33.33 24.70
C ARG A 150 -22.43 -32.76 26.12
N GLU A 151 -22.17 -31.47 26.23
CA GLU A 151 -22.14 -30.74 27.49
C GLU A 151 -23.10 -29.54 27.46
N PRO A 152 -23.71 -29.18 28.60
CA PRO A 152 -24.63 -28.03 28.66
C PRO A 152 -23.87 -26.72 28.48
N VAL A 153 -24.41 -25.85 27.63
CA VAL A 153 -23.99 -24.47 27.42
C VAL A 153 -25.15 -23.57 27.83
N GLY A 154 -25.07 -23.04 29.05
CA GLY A 154 -26.12 -22.18 29.61
C GLY A 154 -26.24 -20.84 28.89
N VAL A 155 -27.31 -20.09 29.15
CA VAL A 155 -27.62 -18.82 28.46
C VAL A 155 -26.49 -17.79 28.55
N TYR A 156 -25.80 -17.70 29.70
CA TYR A 156 -24.67 -16.80 29.87
C TYR A 156 -23.52 -17.20 28.93
N GLU A 157 -23.08 -18.46 28.99
CA GLU A 157 -22.02 -18.95 28.12
C GLU A 157 -22.41 -18.85 26.64
N LEU A 158 -23.67 -19.14 26.29
CA LEU A 158 -24.16 -18.96 24.92
C LEU A 158 -24.03 -17.50 24.45
N GLY A 159 -24.28 -16.52 25.32
CA GLY A 159 -24.04 -15.11 25.03
C GLY A 159 -22.57 -14.81 24.73
N GLN A 160 -21.65 -15.38 25.51
CA GLN A 160 -20.20 -15.29 25.23
C GLN A 160 -19.87 -15.88 23.86
N PHE A 161 -20.45 -17.04 23.53
CA PHE A 161 -20.24 -17.70 22.24
C PHE A 161 -20.75 -16.88 21.06
N LEU A 162 -21.90 -16.22 21.21
CA LEU A 162 -22.48 -15.35 20.19
C LEU A 162 -21.62 -14.10 19.96
N VAL A 163 -21.33 -13.31 21.00
CA VAL A 163 -20.56 -12.06 20.84
C VAL A 163 -19.16 -12.34 20.28
N PHE A 164 -18.54 -13.43 20.72
CA PHE A 164 -17.25 -13.88 20.22
C PHE A 164 -17.33 -14.23 18.73
N THR A 165 -18.31 -15.05 18.34
CA THR A 165 -18.46 -15.48 16.94
C THR A 165 -18.80 -14.31 16.01
N ILE A 166 -19.55 -13.32 16.51
CA ILE A 166 -19.77 -12.07 15.78
C ILE A 166 -18.43 -11.39 15.51
N ALA A 167 -17.60 -11.15 16.54
CA ALA A 167 -16.29 -10.52 16.37
C ALA A 167 -15.36 -11.32 15.43
N ASP A 168 -15.26 -12.64 15.63
CA ASP A 168 -14.45 -13.56 14.82
C ASP A 168 -14.78 -13.43 13.33
N PHE A 169 -16.07 -13.53 12.97
CA PHE A 169 -16.50 -13.42 11.59
C PHE A 169 -16.40 -12.00 11.04
N CYS A 170 -16.60 -10.97 11.88
CA CYS A 170 -16.49 -9.57 11.46
C CYS A 170 -15.11 -9.23 10.91
N ASP A 171 -14.01 -9.75 11.49
CA ASP A 171 -12.67 -9.51 10.94
C ASP A 171 -12.46 -10.17 9.56
N GLN A 172 -13.26 -11.17 9.25
CA GLN A 172 -13.07 -12.11 8.14
C GLN A 172 -14.10 -11.93 7.01
N LEU A 173 -14.90 -10.86 7.05
CA LEU A 173 -15.95 -10.49 6.09
C LEU A 173 -15.43 -10.22 4.67
N MET A 174 -15.02 -11.26 3.96
CA MET A 174 -14.63 -11.21 2.57
C MET A 174 -15.18 -12.42 1.79
N SER A 175 -15.27 -12.31 0.47
CA SER A 175 -15.95 -13.26 -0.41
C SER A 175 -15.46 -14.70 -0.28
N TRP A 176 -14.21 -14.89 0.12
CA TRP A 176 -13.68 -16.20 0.48
C TRP A 176 -14.51 -16.92 1.55
N GLN A 177 -15.00 -16.18 2.55
CA GLN A 177 -15.85 -16.75 3.58
C GLN A 177 -17.21 -17.14 3.00
N ASP A 178 -17.70 -16.41 2.00
CA ASP A 178 -18.90 -16.82 1.28
C ASP A 178 -18.68 -18.12 0.52
N ASP A 179 -17.53 -18.30 -0.13
CA ASP A 179 -17.17 -19.55 -0.80
C ASP A 179 -17.00 -20.70 0.20
N MET A 180 -16.60 -20.40 1.45
CA MET A 180 -16.45 -21.39 2.51
C MET A 180 -17.75 -21.93 3.08
N PHE A 181 -18.79 -21.12 3.09
CA PHE A 181 -20.08 -21.50 3.64
C PHE A 181 -21.17 -21.45 2.58
N GLU A 182 -20.81 -21.69 1.32
CA GLU A 182 -21.72 -21.63 0.15
C GLU A 182 -22.74 -20.50 0.23
N ASN A 183 -22.30 -19.34 0.73
CA ASN A 183 -23.16 -18.24 1.14
C ASN A 183 -23.49 -17.33 -0.04
N GLN A 184 -23.79 -17.93 -1.18
CA GLN A 184 -24.03 -17.18 -2.41
C GLN A 184 -25.37 -16.43 -2.38
N ASP A 185 -26.30 -16.93 -1.58
CA ASP A 185 -27.64 -16.37 -1.37
C ASP A 185 -27.80 -15.60 -0.05
N GLY A 186 -26.76 -15.54 0.80
CA GLY A 186 -26.79 -14.85 2.10
C GLY A 186 -27.40 -15.67 3.25
N LEU A 187 -27.73 -16.95 3.01
CA LEU A 187 -28.37 -17.84 3.99
C LEU A 187 -27.39 -18.79 4.70
N LEU A 188 -26.09 -18.71 4.38
CA LEU A 188 -24.98 -19.44 5.00
C LEU A 188 -25.25 -20.94 5.09
N ARG A 189 -24.77 -21.75 4.15
CA ARG A 189 -24.89 -23.21 4.20
C ARG A 189 -23.52 -23.87 4.21
N TYR A 190 -23.14 -24.52 5.30
CA TYR A 190 -21.84 -25.17 5.35
C TYR A 190 -21.83 -26.48 4.56
N ALA A 191 -20.97 -26.55 3.53
CA ALA A 191 -20.81 -27.74 2.69
C ALA A 191 -19.48 -28.48 2.90
N GLY A 192 -18.78 -28.19 4.00
CA GLY A 192 -17.52 -28.85 4.35
C GLY A 192 -16.26 -28.19 3.78
N HIS A 193 -15.12 -28.87 3.95
CA HIS A 193 -13.83 -28.38 3.51
C HIS A 193 -13.68 -28.46 1.98
N GLN A 194 -13.72 -27.31 1.31
CA GLN A 194 -13.42 -27.19 -0.11
C GLN A 194 -11.96 -26.77 -0.31
N PRO A 195 -11.21 -27.35 -1.26
CA PRO A 195 -9.84 -26.95 -1.53
C PRO A 195 -9.71 -25.45 -1.86
N GLN A 196 -10.78 -24.83 -2.40
CA GLN A 196 -10.84 -23.42 -2.83
C GLN A 196 -10.42 -22.42 -1.74
N PHE A 197 -10.41 -22.86 -0.49
CA PHE A 197 -10.00 -22.10 0.69
C PHE A 197 -8.50 -21.75 0.73
N LEU A 198 -7.66 -22.45 -0.04
CA LEU A 198 -6.23 -22.17 -0.09
C LEU A 198 -5.85 -21.15 -1.16
N TRP A 199 -6.78 -20.76 -2.04
CA TRP A 199 -6.49 -19.82 -3.13
C TRP A 199 -6.68 -18.35 -2.70
N PRO A 200 -5.88 -17.42 -3.24
CA PRO A 200 -6.13 -15.98 -3.10
C PRO A 200 -7.50 -15.62 -3.70
N CYS A 201 -8.35 -14.93 -2.94
CA CYS A 201 -9.69 -14.52 -3.37
C CYS A 201 -9.73 -13.05 -3.85
N GLU A 202 -10.84 -12.65 -4.49
CA GLU A 202 -11.10 -11.26 -4.95
C GLU A 202 -11.26 -10.23 -3.82
N VAL A 203 -11.22 -10.66 -2.54
CA VAL A 203 -11.35 -9.84 -1.32
C VAL A 203 -12.56 -8.88 -1.33
N LYS A 204 -13.62 -9.24 -2.07
CA LYS A 204 -14.91 -8.54 -2.09
C LYS A 204 -15.56 -8.62 -0.70
N PRO A 205 -16.26 -7.58 -0.19
CA PRO A 205 -16.93 -7.69 1.11
C PRO A 205 -17.87 -8.89 1.19
N GLY A 206 -17.84 -9.63 2.30
CA GLY A 206 -18.64 -10.84 2.50
C GLY A 206 -20.13 -10.56 2.74
N ARG A 207 -20.99 -11.56 2.48
CA ARG A 207 -22.46 -11.52 2.63
C ARG A 207 -22.96 -12.03 4.00
N TRP A 208 -22.37 -11.56 5.10
CA TRP A 208 -22.62 -12.10 6.43
C TRP A 208 -23.31 -11.13 7.39
N VAL A 209 -23.48 -9.87 7.02
CA VAL A 209 -24.04 -8.83 7.88
C VAL A 209 -25.48 -9.17 8.29
N HIS A 210 -26.29 -9.80 7.42
CA HIS A 210 -27.59 -10.39 7.78
C HIS A 210 -27.44 -11.39 8.93
N THR A 211 -26.63 -12.44 8.73
CA THR A 211 -26.44 -13.50 9.72
C THR A 211 -25.88 -12.95 11.05
N LEU A 212 -24.90 -12.04 10.97
CA LEU A 212 -24.31 -11.40 12.15
C LEU A 212 -25.35 -10.56 12.91
N SER A 213 -26.24 -9.88 12.20
CA SER A 213 -27.33 -9.12 12.84
C SER A 213 -28.36 -10.05 13.51
N LYS A 214 -28.65 -11.23 12.96
CA LYS A 214 -29.43 -12.29 13.64
C LYS A 214 -28.75 -12.75 14.92
N MET A 215 -27.43 -13.01 14.88
CA MET A 215 -26.65 -13.36 16.07
C MET A 215 -26.70 -12.23 17.12
N GLY A 216 -26.67 -10.97 16.70
CA GLY A 216 -26.87 -9.81 17.57
C GLY A 216 -28.23 -9.85 18.28
N ALA A 217 -29.32 -10.08 17.54
CA ALA A 217 -30.65 -10.20 18.12
C ALA A 217 -30.75 -11.37 19.12
N LEU A 218 -30.08 -12.50 18.85
CA LEU A 218 -29.98 -13.63 19.79
C LEU A 218 -29.18 -13.28 21.04
N LEU A 219 -28.11 -12.49 20.91
CA LEU A 219 -27.35 -11.99 22.05
C LEU A 219 -28.20 -11.07 22.94
N ALA A 220 -29.03 -10.21 22.34
CA ALA A 220 -30.00 -9.40 23.07
C ALA A 220 -31.05 -10.29 23.80
N SER A 221 -31.47 -11.38 23.16
CA SER A 221 -32.33 -12.40 23.78
C SER A 221 -31.69 -13.07 24.98
N CYS A 222 -30.39 -13.41 24.93
CA CYS A 222 -29.65 -13.92 26.09
C CYS A 222 -29.74 -12.94 27.28
N ASN A 223 -29.53 -11.64 27.06
CA ASN A 223 -29.64 -10.63 28.11
C ASN A 223 -31.06 -10.56 28.70
N ALA A 224 -32.10 -10.63 27.87
CA ALA A 224 -33.48 -10.65 28.34
C ALA A 224 -33.78 -11.89 29.22
N ARG A 225 -33.29 -13.06 28.83
CA ARG A 225 -33.42 -14.31 29.62
C ARG A 225 -32.67 -14.23 30.94
N LEU A 226 -31.43 -13.72 30.93
CA LEU A 226 -30.64 -13.56 32.15
C LEU A 226 -31.30 -12.59 33.13
N ALA A 227 -31.84 -11.47 32.63
CA ALA A 227 -32.60 -10.53 33.45
C ALA A 227 -33.84 -11.18 34.08
N ALA A 228 -34.59 -11.96 33.29
CA ALA A 228 -35.77 -12.68 33.78
C ALA A 228 -35.44 -13.77 34.82
N SER A 229 -34.25 -14.40 34.71
CA SER A 229 -33.80 -15.43 35.65
C SER A 229 -33.33 -14.88 37.02
N GLY A 230 -33.14 -13.56 37.14
CA GLY A 230 -32.61 -12.94 38.35
C GLY A 230 -31.12 -13.19 38.60
N ALA A 231 -30.39 -13.76 37.63
CA ALA A 231 -28.98 -14.11 37.75
C ALA A 231 -28.02 -12.90 37.90
N GLY A 232 -28.50 -11.67 37.69
CA GLY A 232 -27.72 -10.43 37.86
C GLY A 232 -26.54 -10.26 36.88
N ARG A 233 -26.42 -11.13 35.87
CA ARG A 233 -25.39 -11.08 34.83
C ARG A 233 -25.97 -10.58 33.52
N SER A 234 -25.20 -9.78 32.79
CA SER A 234 -25.50 -9.34 31.43
C SER A 234 -24.22 -9.18 30.62
N PHE A 235 -24.37 -9.05 29.31
CA PHE A 235 -23.29 -8.71 28.39
C PHE A 235 -23.49 -7.28 27.87
N PRO A 236 -22.41 -6.49 27.74
CA PRO A 236 -22.43 -5.30 26.91
C PRO A 236 -22.83 -5.72 25.49
N LEU A 237 -23.91 -5.15 24.96
CA LEU A 237 -24.28 -5.40 23.57
C LEU A 237 -23.33 -4.61 22.66
N PRO A 238 -22.79 -5.24 21.59
CA PRO A 238 -22.10 -4.50 20.55
C PRO A 238 -22.94 -3.31 20.07
N PRO A 239 -22.35 -2.11 19.89
CA PRO A 239 -23.07 -0.92 19.45
C PRO A 239 -23.54 -1.00 17.98
N VAL A 240 -23.16 -2.06 17.28
CA VAL A 240 -23.55 -2.36 15.90
C VAL A 240 -24.99 -2.88 15.84
N PHE A 241 -25.60 -2.88 14.65
CA PHE A 241 -26.97 -3.35 14.45
C PHE A 241 -28.01 -2.61 15.31
N ASP A 242 -27.83 -1.30 15.49
CA ASP A 242 -28.62 -0.46 16.39
C ASP A 242 -28.66 -1.01 17.83
N GLY A 243 -27.48 -1.38 18.35
CA GLY A 243 -27.37 -2.03 19.66
C GLY A 243 -27.96 -3.43 19.68
N CYS A 244 -27.72 -4.20 18.61
CA CYS A 244 -28.24 -5.56 18.43
C CYS A 244 -29.77 -5.67 18.40
N SER A 245 -30.48 -4.59 18.06
CA SER A 245 -31.94 -4.53 18.02
C SER A 245 -32.54 -4.72 16.64
N ARG A 246 -31.73 -4.58 15.57
CA ARG A 246 -32.19 -4.62 14.19
C ARG A 246 -31.46 -5.68 13.38
N VAL A 247 -32.23 -6.48 12.64
CA VAL A 247 -31.70 -7.46 11.68
C VAL A 247 -31.75 -6.87 10.27
N LEU A 248 -30.64 -6.98 9.55
CA LEU A 248 -30.54 -6.62 8.13
C LEU A 248 -31.20 -7.69 7.28
N GLY A 249 -31.98 -7.36 6.25
CA GLY A 249 -32.56 -8.38 5.36
C GLY A 249 -31.54 -8.92 4.35
N VAL A 250 -31.69 -10.19 3.95
CA VAL A 250 -30.79 -10.87 3.01
C VAL A 250 -30.73 -10.14 1.66
N ARG A 251 -31.90 -9.72 1.14
CA ARG A 251 -31.98 -9.05 -0.17
C ARG A 251 -31.34 -7.67 -0.13
N GLU A 252 -31.54 -6.94 0.96
CA GLU A 252 -30.93 -5.65 1.23
C GLU A 252 -29.41 -5.79 1.26
N GLU A 253 -28.87 -6.77 1.99
CA GLU A 253 -27.43 -7.04 2.02
C GLU A 253 -26.85 -7.30 0.63
N LEU A 254 -27.50 -8.15 -0.16
CA LEU A 254 -27.06 -8.49 -1.52
C LEU A 254 -27.00 -7.25 -2.41
N ARG A 255 -28.08 -6.46 -2.43
CA ARG A 255 -28.14 -5.20 -3.20
C ARG A 255 -27.09 -4.22 -2.74
N ALA A 256 -26.92 -4.05 -1.43
CA ALA A 256 -25.95 -3.11 -0.87
C ALA A 256 -24.52 -3.47 -1.27
N ARG A 257 -24.15 -4.75 -1.12
CA ARG A 257 -22.83 -5.25 -1.47
C ARG A 257 -22.55 -5.09 -2.96
N ASP A 258 -23.50 -5.41 -3.83
CA ASP A 258 -23.30 -5.32 -5.28
C ASP A 258 -23.25 -3.87 -5.76
N ALA A 259 -24.10 -2.98 -5.21
CA ALA A 259 -24.03 -1.55 -5.48
C ALA A 259 -22.69 -0.95 -5.04
N TYR A 260 -22.24 -1.27 -3.82
CA TYR A 260 -20.92 -0.84 -3.33
C TYR A 260 -19.79 -1.36 -4.20
N TRP A 261 -19.80 -2.66 -4.51
CA TRP A 261 -18.74 -3.30 -5.30
C TRP A 261 -18.63 -2.70 -6.70
N ARG A 262 -19.78 -2.49 -7.36
CA ARG A 262 -19.86 -1.79 -8.64
C ARG A 262 -19.27 -0.39 -8.56
N ALA A 263 -19.62 0.37 -7.52
CA ALA A 263 -19.08 1.72 -7.31
C ALA A 263 -17.55 1.74 -7.23
N VAL A 264 -16.95 0.77 -6.52
CA VAL A 264 -15.50 0.76 -6.27
C VAL A 264 -14.69 0.00 -7.31
N THR A 265 -15.30 -0.80 -8.19
CA THR A 265 -14.56 -1.59 -9.20
C THR A 265 -14.86 -1.18 -10.63
N GLU A 266 -16.10 -0.85 -10.95
CA GLU A 266 -16.55 -0.58 -12.33
C GLU A 266 -16.71 0.92 -12.60
N LEU A 267 -17.21 1.69 -11.63
CA LEU A 267 -17.56 3.10 -11.81
C LEU A 267 -16.37 4.03 -11.54
N ARG A 268 -15.27 3.80 -12.26
CA ARG A 268 -14.02 4.59 -12.16
C ARG A 268 -13.87 5.51 -13.37
N GLY A 269 -13.32 6.70 -13.15
CA GLY A 269 -12.94 7.64 -14.21
C GLY A 269 -13.87 8.84 -14.42
N PRO A 270 -13.50 9.77 -15.33
CA PRO A 270 -14.25 10.99 -15.60
C PRO A 270 -15.69 10.68 -16.06
N GLY A 271 -16.68 11.32 -15.44
CA GLY A 271 -18.10 11.15 -15.78
C GLY A 271 -18.85 10.07 -14.99
N ALA A 272 -18.15 9.16 -14.30
CA ALA A 272 -18.78 8.10 -13.50
C ALA A 272 -19.22 8.56 -12.09
N GLN A 273 -18.83 9.76 -11.65
CA GLN A 273 -19.04 10.24 -10.26
C GLN A 273 -20.52 10.27 -9.83
N ALA A 274 -21.43 10.70 -10.71
CA ALA A 274 -22.85 10.77 -10.37
C ALA A 274 -23.45 9.37 -10.17
N GLU A 275 -23.05 8.42 -11.00
CA GLU A 275 -23.49 7.03 -10.90
C GLU A 275 -22.86 6.33 -9.69
N ALA A 276 -21.56 6.57 -9.44
CA ALA A 276 -20.88 6.08 -8.25
C ALA A 276 -21.56 6.61 -6.97
N MET A 277 -21.90 7.90 -6.92
CA MET A 277 -22.64 8.50 -5.81
C MET A 277 -24.01 7.82 -5.60
N ALA A 278 -24.75 7.54 -6.68
CA ALA A 278 -26.04 6.86 -6.61
C ALA A 278 -25.89 5.42 -6.09
N ALA A 279 -24.88 4.69 -6.57
CA ALA A 279 -24.59 3.33 -6.12
C ALA A 279 -24.17 3.28 -4.65
N LEU A 280 -23.32 4.21 -4.20
CA LEU A 280 -22.91 4.32 -2.79
C LEU A 280 -24.08 4.68 -1.88
N ARG A 281 -24.97 5.58 -2.33
CA ARG A 281 -26.19 5.92 -1.59
C ARG A 281 -27.12 4.71 -1.45
N SER A 282 -27.38 4.01 -2.56
CA SER A 282 -28.17 2.78 -2.53
C SER A 282 -27.54 1.74 -1.60
N ALA A 283 -26.21 1.61 -1.60
CA ALA A 283 -25.52 0.70 -0.68
C ALA A 283 -25.70 1.09 0.79
N ALA A 284 -25.61 2.38 1.12
CA ALA A 284 -25.81 2.87 2.48
C ALA A 284 -27.27 2.76 2.96
N GLU A 285 -28.24 2.92 2.05
CA GLU A 285 -29.67 2.78 2.35
C GLU A 285 -30.05 1.32 2.62
N ASP A 286 -29.59 0.41 1.75
CA ASP A 286 -29.85 -1.02 1.89
C ASP A 286 -29.05 -1.62 3.07
N ASN A 287 -27.79 -1.23 3.29
CA ASN A 287 -27.00 -1.63 4.45
C ASN A 287 -26.55 -0.41 5.27
N PRO A 288 -27.33 0.02 6.28
CA PRO A 288 -27.03 1.22 7.07
C PRO A 288 -25.94 1.01 8.13
N PHE A 289 -25.41 -0.21 8.22
CA PHE A 289 -24.44 -0.62 9.24
C PHE A 289 -22.99 -0.53 8.77
N VAL A 290 -22.73 -0.22 7.49
CA VAL A 290 -21.36 -0.23 6.92
C VAL A 290 -20.85 1.19 6.67
N ALA A 291 -19.58 1.43 6.96
CA ALA A 291 -19.01 2.78 6.97
C ALA A 291 -18.54 3.23 5.58
N GLU A 292 -18.15 2.29 4.75
CA GLU A 292 -17.41 2.49 3.51
C GLU A 292 -18.20 3.27 2.45
N PRO A 293 -19.51 3.01 2.24
CA PRO A 293 -20.30 3.85 1.35
C PRO A 293 -20.28 5.32 1.79
N HIS A 294 -20.43 5.58 3.10
CA HIS A 294 -20.39 6.94 3.65
C HIS A 294 -19.00 7.58 3.52
N ALA A 295 -17.94 6.82 3.78
CA ALA A 295 -16.57 7.31 3.67
C ALA A 295 -16.23 7.75 2.24
N LEU A 296 -16.69 7.00 1.24
CA LEU A 296 -16.50 7.35 -0.18
C LEU A 296 -17.41 8.49 -0.62
N MET A 297 -18.67 8.52 -0.17
CA MET A 297 -19.56 9.66 -0.42
C MET A 297 -18.95 10.95 0.13
N ALA A 298 -18.36 10.93 1.33
CA ALA A 298 -17.70 12.09 1.92
C ALA A 298 -16.63 12.67 0.97
N GLN A 299 -15.78 11.81 0.40
CA GLN A 299 -14.75 12.22 -0.57
C GLN A 299 -15.34 12.81 -1.85
N LEU A 300 -16.40 12.20 -2.39
CA LEU A 300 -17.09 12.71 -3.58
C LEU A 300 -17.81 14.05 -3.31
N HIS A 301 -18.36 14.24 -2.11
CA HIS A 301 -18.95 15.52 -1.69
C HIS A 301 -17.89 16.62 -1.53
N LEU A 302 -16.71 16.29 -0.97
CA LEU A 302 -15.57 17.22 -0.88
C LEU A 302 -15.11 17.67 -2.28
N GLN A 303 -14.91 16.72 -3.19
CA GLN A 303 -14.51 17.03 -4.57
C GLN A 303 -15.52 17.92 -5.31
N ALA A 304 -16.80 17.79 -4.97
CA ALA A 304 -17.86 18.60 -5.55
C ALA A 304 -18.10 19.94 -4.82
N GLY A 305 -17.25 20.31 -3.85
CA GLY A 305 -17.37 21.56 -3.08
C GLY A 305 -18.55 21.59 -2.11
N ARG A 306 -19.16 20.44 -1.79
CA ARG A 306 -20.31 20.33 -0.88
C ARG A 306 -19.84 19.98 0.54
N ALA A 307 -19.21 20.95 1.21
CA ALA A 307 -18.57 20.76 2.50
C ALA A 307 -19.51 20.20 3.60
N GLY A 308 -20.75 20.72 3.69
CA GLY A 308 -21.70 20.24 4.70
C GLY A 308 -22.14 18.78 4.50
N ASP A 309 -22.38 18.37 3.25
CA ASP A 309 -22.69 16.96 2.94
C ASP A 309 -21.49 16.04 3.21
N ALA A 310 -20.27 16.53 2.89
CA ALA A 310 -19.04 15.80 3.12
C ALA A 310 -18.80 15.55 4.61
N GLU A 311 -18.95 16.59 5.43
CA GLU A 311 -18.85 16.49 6.88
C GLU A 311 -19.87 15.49 7.45
N ALA A 312 -21.13 15.59 7.04
CA ALA A 312 -22.19 14.68 7.50
C ALA A 312 -21.89 13.23 7.14
N ALA A 313 -21.45 12.96 5.91
CA ALA A 313 -21.05 11.63 5.47
C ALA A 313 -19.81 11.12 6.21
N ALA A 314 -18.81 11.97 6.45
CA ALA A 314 -17.60 11.63 7.17
C ALA A 314 -17.87 11.31 8.65
N LEU A 315 -18.71 12.10 9.32
CA LEU A 315 -19.14 11.84 10.69
C LEU A 315 -19.88 10.51 10.81
N ARG A 316 -20.77 10.20 9.85
CA ARG A 316 -21.47 8.93 9.81
C ARG A 316 -20.51 7.75 9.61
N ALA A 317 -19.58 7.86 8.67
CA ALA A 317 -18.55 6.85 8.44
C ALA A 317 -17.68 6.64 9.69
N LEU A 318 -17.20 7.72 10.29
CA LEU A 318 -16.36 7.68 11.49
C LEU A 318 -17.08 7.00 12.66
N ARG A 319 -18.36 7.34 12.87
CA ARG A 319 -19.17 6.71 13.91
C ARG A 319 -19.24 5.20 13.73
N LEU A 320 -19.55 4.75 12.52
CA LEU A 320 -19.63 3.32 12.20
C LEU A 320 -18.28 2.62 12.35
N LEU A 321 -17.18 3.23 11.90
CA LEU A 321 -15.82 2.68 12.07
C LEU A 321 -15.45 2.54 13.56
N CYS A 322 -15.83 3.52 14.39
CA CYS A 322 -15.61 3.48 15.83
C CYS A 322 -16.50 2.45 16.53
N ASP A 323 -17.77 2.31 16.13
CA ASP A 323 -18.70 1.33 16.70
C ASP A 323 -18.28 -0.12 16.35
N TRP A 324 -17.83 -0.34 15.11
CA TRP A 324 -17.36 -1.66 14.66
C TRP A 324 -15.97 -2.01 15.19
N GLY A 325 -15.01 -1.09 15.12
CA GLY A 325 -13.59 -1.40 15.33
C GLY A 325 -12.94 -2.14 14.16
N THR A 326 -13.63 -2.34 13.04
CA THR A 326 -13.11 -2.96 11.82
C THR A 326 -13.78 -2.36 10.58
N CYS A 327 -13.31 -2.70 9.38
CA CYS A 327 -13.91 -2.30 8.10
C CYS A 327 -14.78 -3.42 7.53
N TRP A 328 -15.86 -3.11 6.83
CA TRP A 328 -16.57 -4.08 5.99
C TRP A 328 -15.75 -4.42 4.74
N ASP A 329 -15.15 -3.42 4.08
CA ASP A 329 -14.19 -3.66 2.98
C ASP A 329 -12.78 -3.80 3.54
N LYS A 330 -12.26 -5.03 3.49
CA LYS A 330 -10.96 -5.41 4.06
C LYS A 330 -9.77 -4.95 3.22
N ARG A 331 -9.99 -4.38 2.03
CA ARG A 331 -8.92 -3.75 1.22
C ARG A 331 -8.47 -2.42 1.80
N MET A 332 -9.29 -1.81 2.66
CA MET A 332 -8.96 -0.58 3.36
C MET A 332 -8.60 -0.89 4.82
N PRO A 333 -7.41 -0.51 5.29
CA PRO A 333 -7.06 -0.69 6.69
C PRO A 333 -7.85 0.28 7.56
N TRP A 334 -8.48 -0.25 8.61
CA TRP A 334 -9.26 0.53 9.59
C TRP A 334 -8.46 1.70 10.19
N SER A 335 -7.17 1.47 10.44
CA SER A 335 -6.25 2.48 10.97
C SER A 335 -5.97 3.65 10.02
N ALA A 336 -6.22 3.50 8.72
CA ALA A 336 -6.07 4.58 7.75
C ALA A 336 -7.38 5.35 7.53
N ILE A 337 -8.50 4.63 7.41
CA ILE A 337 -9.79 5.26 7.06
C ILE A 337 -10.39 6.04 8.22
N ALA A 338 -10.28 5.57 9.47
CA ALA A 338 -10.85 6.27 10.63
C ALA A 338 -10.23 7.67 10.86
N PRO A 339 -8.90 7.85 10.87
CA PRO A 339 -8.30 9.18 10.95
C PRO A 339 -8.67 10.10 9.79
N GLN A 340 -8.74 9.57 8.57
CA GLN A 340 -9.13 10.34 7.38
C GLN A 340 -10.54 10.91 7.51
N GLN A 341 -11.50 10.11 7.98
CA GLN A 341 -12.87 10.58 8.18
C GLN A 341 -12.97 11.59 9.32
N ALA A 342 -12.16 11.45 10.38
CA ALA A 342 -12.09 12.46 11.44
C ALA A 342 -11.53 13.80 10.96
N ALA A 343 -10.56 13.79 10.04
CA ALA A 343 -10.04 15.01 9.42
C ALA A 343 -11.09 15.67 8.51
N ALA A 344 -11.77 14.89 7.67
CA ALA A 344 -12.84 15.37 6.80
C ALA A 344 -14.03 15.97 7.57
N ALA A 345 -14.42 15.32 8.68
CA ALA A 345 -15.49 15.80 9.57
C ALA A 345 -15.13 17.10 10.32
N ALA A 346 -13.85 17.39 10.53
CA ALA A 346 -13.44 18.56 11.30
C ALA A 346 -13.39 19.86 10.48
N GLY A 347 -13.78 19.83 9.19
CA GLY A 347 -13.63 20.97 8.28
C GLY A 347 -12.16 21.38 8.04
N GLN A 348 -11.19 20.61 8.54
CA GLN A 348 -9.75 20.88 8.45
C GLN A 348 -9.18 20.60 7.05
N THR A 349 -10.06 20.42 6.07
CA THR A 349 -9.75 20.62 4.66
C THR A 349 -9.63 22.10 4.28
N GLU A 350 -9.52 23.05 5.21
CA GLU A 350 -9.19 24.46 4.87
C GLU A 350 -7.69 24.70 4.58
N GLN A 351 -6.78 23.77 4.92
CA GLN A 351 -5.48 23.68 4.21
C GLN A 351 -5.61 23.05 2.81
N ALA A 352 -6.81 22.59 2.43
CA ALA A 352 -7.15 22.12 1.09
C ALA A 352 -8.12 23.07 0.34
N ALA A 353 -8.58 24.17 0.94
CA ALA A 353 -9.56 25.09 0.33
C ALA A 353 -9.00 26.48 -0.04
N GLY A 354 -7.77 26.81 0.37
CA GLY A 354 -7.03 28.01 -0.08
C GLY A 354 -6.07 27.77 -1.25
N SER A 355 -5.91 26.54 -1.71
CA SER A 355 -5.22 26.21 -2.96
C SER A 355 -6.27 26.13 -4.06
N SER A 356 -6.21 27.04 -5.03
CA SER A 356 -7.04 26.98 -6.24
C SER A 356 -7.03 25.56 -6.83
N ALA A 357 -8.20 24.90 -6.77
CA ALA A 357 -8.59 23.70 -7.49
C ALA A 357 -7.45 22.84 -8.07
N ILE A 358 -6.86 21.97 -7.25
CA ILE A 358 -6.12 20.81 -7.78
C ILE A 358 -7.15 19.68 -7.93
N ALA A 359 -7.61 19.50 -9.17
CA ALA A 359 -8.40 18.34 -9.56
C ALA A 359 -7.62 17.06 -9.25
N VAL A 360 -8.25 16.12 -8.55
CA VAL A 360 -7.72 14.78 -8.30
C VAL A 360 -7.67 14.02 -9.62
N GLY A 361 -6.56 14.19 -10.35
CA GLY A 361 -6.06 13.20 -11.28
C GLY A 361 -5.41 12.06 -10.50
N ALA A 362 -5.52 10.85 -11.06
CA ALA A 362 -4.89 9.61 -10.59
C ALA A 362 -3.56 9.82 -9.85
N VAL A 363 -3.35 9.15 -8.71
CA VAL A 363 -2.07 9.18 -7.98
C VAL A 363 -0.95 8.79 -8.94
N THR A 364 -0.18 9.81 -9.28
CA THR A 364 1.03 9.76 -10.06
C THR A 364 2.20 9.64 -9.09
N PRO A 365 3.12 8.66 -9.19
CA PRO A 365 4.42 8.78 -8.52
C PRO A 365 5.03 10.10 -9.00
N GLY A 366 5.31 11.02 -8.07
CA GLY A 366 5.76 12.38 -8.39
C GLY A 366 5.67 13.39 -7.23
N ASP A 367 4.76 13.22 -6.26
CA ASP A 367 4.54 14.28 -5.25
C ASP A 367 5.21 13.98 -3.90
N THR A 368 6.53 13.84 -3.95
CA THR A 368 7.36 14.31 -2.82
C THR A 368 7.53 15.81 -3.02
N PRO A 369 7.35 16.67 -1.99
CA PRO A 369 7.57 18.10 -2.17
C PRO A 369 9.02 18.36 -2.63
N GLY A 370 9.20 18.82 -3.87
CA GLY A 370 10.39 19.58 -4.26
C GLY A 370 11.15 19.19 -5.52
N LEU A 371 10.88 18.06 -6.18
CA LEU A 371 11.68 17.62 -7.35
C LEU A 371 10.81 17.31 -8.58
N PRO A 372 11.13 17.86 -9.77
CA PRO A 372 10.43 17.55 -11.01
C PRO A 372 10.68 16.09 -11.43
N LEU A 373 9.72 15.50 -12.16
CA LEU A 373 9.94 14.20 -12.79
C LEU A 373 11.16 14.26 -13.71
N LEU A 374 12.16 13.43 -13.42
CA LEU A 374 13.49 13.54 -13.96
C LEU A 374 13.54 13.19 -15.44
N LEU A 375 12.72 12.28 -15.97
CA LEU A 375 12.74 11.91 -17.40
C LEU A 375 11.44 12.23 -18.16
N ASN A 376 10.67 13.21 -17.70
CA ASN A 376 9.36 13.53 -18.30
C ASN A 376 9.44 14.16 -19.71
N ASP A 377 10.60 14.70 -20.08
CA ASP A 377 10.95 15.20 -21.42
C ASP A 377 11.47 14.10 -22.37
N VAL A 378 11.65 12.88 -21.87
CA VAL A 378 12.14 11.74 -22.64
C VAL A 378 10.99 10.94 -23.23
N ARG A 379 11.03 10.74 -24.55
CA ARG A 379 10.15 9.83 -25.28
C ARG A 379 10.85 8.51 -25.54
N VAL A 380 10.25 7.39 -25.18
CA VAL A 380 10.71 6.05 -25.57
C VAL A 380 9.94 5.60 -26.79
N ILE A 381 10.62 5.25 -27.87
CA ILE A 381 10.03 4.79 -29.14
C ILE A 381 10.40 3.33 -29.38
N LEU A 382 9.41 2.45 -29.48
CA LEU A 382 9.58 1.04 -29.86
C LEU A 382 9.17 0.84 -31.33
N VAL A 383 10.13 0.50 -32.18
CA VAL A 383 9.90 0.28 -33.61
C VAL A 383 9.65 -1.19 -33.90
N ALA A 384 8.45 -1.49 -34.41
CA ALA A 384 7.96 -2.80 -34.78
C ALA A 384 8.12 -3.89 -33.69
N PRO A 385 7.67 -3.64 -32.44
CA PRO A 385 7.70 -4.66 -31.39
C PRO A 385 6.90 -5.91 -31.80
N LYS A 386 7.42 -7.09 -31.44
CA LYS A 386 6.84 -8.39 -31.83
C LYS A 386 5.75 -8.88 -30.88
N THR A 387 5.85 -8.56 -29.59
CA THR A 387 4.95 -9.13 -28.56
C THR A 387 4.35 -8.05 -27.67
N PRO A 388 3.06 -8.17 -27.28
CA PRO A 388 2.45 -7.24 -26.32
C PRO A 388 3.16 -7.28 -24.96
N SER A 389 3.68 -8.44 -24.57
CA SER A 389 4.48 -8.62 -23.35
C SER A 389 5.72 -7.71 -23.31
N ASN A 390 6.46 -7.58 -24.41
CA ASN A 390 7.60 -6.65 -24.48
C ASN A 390 7.16 -5.18 -24.40
N VAL A 391 6.01 -4.82 -24.97
CA VAL A 391 5.43 -3.47 -24.85
C VAL A 391 5.06 -3.18 -23.40
N GLY A 392 4.41 -4.12 -22.72
CA GLY A 392 4.07 -4.02 -21.30
C GLY A 392 5.30 -3.92 -20.39
N ALA A 393 6.31 -4.77 -20.62
CA ALA A 393 7.56 -4.73 -19.86
C ALA A 393 8.35 -3.43 -20.09
N ALA A 394 8.37 -2.91 -21.33
CA ALA A 394 8.96 -1.62 -21.64
C ALA A 394 8.19 -0.47 -20.97
N ALA A 395 6.85 -0.53 -20.94
CA ALA A 395 6.02 0.45 -20.24
C ALA A 395 6.27 0.46 -18.73
N ARG A 396 6.51 -0.72 -18.13
CA ARG A 396 6.94 -0.83 -16.73
C ARG A 396 8.30 -0.19 -16.50
N ALA A 397 9.28 -0.47 -17.37
CA ALA A 397 10.60 0.17 -17.28
C ALA A 397 10.50 1.69 -17.40
N CYS A 398 9.68 2.20 -18.33
CA CYS A 398 9.37 3.61 -18.49
C CYS A 398 8.79 4.23 -17.20
N ALA A 399 7.84 3.55 -16.55
CA ALA A 399 7.26 4.01 -15.30
C ALA A 399 8.27 4.03 -14.13
N ASN A 400 9.15 3.03 -14.05
CA ASN A 400 10.17 2.93 -12.99
C ASN A 400 11.15 4.12 -12.99
N PHE A 401 11.39 4.74 -14.15
CA PHE A 401 12.37 5.82 -14.33
C PHE A 401 11.73 7.13 -14.79
N GLU A 402 10.43 7.30 -14.57
CA GLU A 402 9.71 8.57 -14.83
C GLU A 402 9.64 9.02 -16.31
N ALA A 403 9.92 8.12 -17.26
CA ALA A 403 9.82 8.37 -18.70
C ALA A 403 8.41 8.04 -19.20
N LEU A 404 7.46 8.96 -19.02
CA LEU A 404 6.03 8.67 -19.21
C LEU A 404 5.54 8.70 -20.67
N ASP A 405 6.38 9.14 -21.62
CA ASP A 405 6.04 9.24 -23.04
C ASP A 405 6.51 7.99 -23.81
N LEU A 406 5.72 6.91 -23.76
CA LEU A 406 5.96 5.71 -24.56
C LEU A 406 5.22 5.79 -25.90
N THR A 407 5.94 5.53 -26.98
CA THR A 407 5.43 5.54 -28.35
C THR A 407 5.81 4.24 -29.07
N VAL A 408 4.90 3.70 -29.86
CA VAL A 408 5.10 2.47 -30.65
C VAL A 408 4.92 2.79 -32.13
N VAL A 409 5.83 2.32 -32.96
CA VAL A 409 5.83 2.57 -34.42
C VAL A 409 5.67 1.25 -35.14
N ALA A 410 4.75 1.19 -36.11
CA ALA A 410 4.50 0.03 -36.96
C ALA A 410 4.49 -1.33 -36.20
N PRO A 411 3.68 -1.47 -35.12
CA PRO A 411 3.73 -2.65 -34.26
C PRO A 411 3.35 -3.93 -35.02
N ARG A 412 4.04 -5.03 -34.70
CA ARG A 412 3.75 -6.37 -35.25
C ARG A 412 2.81 -7.19 -34.36
N CYS A 413 2.46 -6.63 -33.21
CA CYS A 413 1.45 -7.13 -32.27
C CYS A 413 0.40 -6.05 -32.01
N ASP A 414 -0.68 -6.40 -31.32
CA ASP A 414 -1.54 -5.38 -30.71
C ASP A 414 -0.85 -4.83 -29.44
N PRO A 415 -0.35 -3.59 -29.44
CA PRO A 415 0.37 -3.03 -28.29
C PRO A 415 -0.56 -2.71 -27.11
N ARG A 416 -1.89 -2.78 -27.30
CA ARG A 416 -2.91 -2.60 -26.27
C ARG A 416 -3.62 -3.90 -25.89
N ALA A 417 -3.08 -5.05 -26.30
CA ALA A 417 -3.63 -6.33 -25.87
C ALA A 417 -3.53 -6.48 -24.34
N GLY A 418 -4.48 -7.20 -23.73
CA GLY A 418 -4.52 -7.38 -22.26
C GLY A 418 -3.24 -7.98 -21.66
N GLU A 419 -2.44 -8.71 -22.44
CA GLU A 419 -1.12 -9.18 -22.01
C GLU A 419 -0.13 -8.04 -21.73
N ALA A 420 -0.15 -6.96 -22.50
CA ALA A 420 0.68 -5.77 -22.24
C ALA A 420 0.33 -5.15 -20.88
N TYR A 421 -0.97 -5.01 -20.58
CA TYR A 421 -1.46 -4.47 -19.31
C TYR A 421 -1.11 -5.36 -18.11
N LYS A 422 -1.21 -6.69 -18.27
CA LYS A 422 -0.82 -7.66 -17.22
C LYS A 422 0.65 -7.52 -16.82
N VAL A 423 1.54 -7.34 -17.79
CA VAL A 423 3.00 -7.28 -17.56
C VAL A 423 3.45 -5.89 -17.09
N ALA A 424 2.76 -4.82 -17.51
CA ALA A 424 3.10 -3.45 -17.12
C ALA A 424 2.94 -3.17 -15.62
N CYS A 425 2.07 -3.93 -14.92
CA CYS A 425 1.76 -3.73 -13.50
C CYS A 425 1.37 -2.27 -13.16
N GLY A 426 0.76 -1.55 -14.11
CA GLY A 426 0.30 -0.16 -13.99
C GLY A 426 -0.16 0.41 -15.34
N GLU A 427 -1.26 1.18 -15.36
CA GLU A 427 -1.94 1.60 -16.61
C GLU A 427 -1.35 2.90 -17.21
N ARG A 428 -0.73 3.74 -16.39
CA ARG A 428 -0.46 5.16 -16.71
C ARG A 428 0.40 5.43 -17.95
N VAL A 429 1.39 4.57 -18.23
CA VAL A 429 2.23 4.70 -19.44
C VAL A 429 1.51 4.12 -20.67
N LEU A 430 0.78 3.02 -20.51
CA LEU A 430 0.03 2.38 -21.60
C LEU A 430 -1.23 3.17 -22.01
N GLU A 431 -1.88 3.85 -21.08
CA GLU A 431 -3.00 4.78 -21.36
C GLU A 431 -2.58 5.94 -22.26
N ARG A 432 -1.34 6.41 -22.09
CA ARG A 432 -0.74 7.51 -22.86
C ARG A 432 -0.01 7.02 -24.11
N LEU A 433 0.01 5.72 -24.35
CA LEU A 433 0.70 5.08 -25.45
C LEU A 433 0.22 5.66 -26.78
N ARG A 434 1.14 6.20 -27.57
CA ARG A 434 0.87 6.62 -28.95
C ARG A 434 1.33 5.57 -29.92
N VAL A 435 0.58 5.38 -31.00
CA VAL A 435 0.91 4.44 -32.08
C VAL A 435 0.98 5.23 -33.38
N PHE A 436 2.10 5.09 -34.10
CA PHE A 436 2.33 5.72 -35.40
C PHE A 436 2.64 4.67 -36.46
N ASP A 437 2.36 5.00 -37.72
CA ASP A 437 2.68 4.13 -38.85
C ASP A 437 4.15 4.25 -39.26
N THR A 438 4.76 5.42 -39.09
CA THR A 438 6.15 5.67 -39.46
C THR A 438 6.98 6.27 -38.32
N LEU A 439 8.29 6.01 -38.34
CA LEU A 439 9.21 6.58 -37.35
C LEU A 439 9.37 8.09 -37.54
N GLN A 440 9.24 8.59 -38.77
CA GLN A 440 9.30 10.01 -39.08
C GLN A 440 8.18 10.79 -38.37
N ASP A 441 6.95 10.27 -38.38
CA ASP A 441 5.81 10.89 -37.69
C ASP A 441 6.01 10.88 -36.18
N ALA A 442 6.55 9.79 -35.63
CA ALA A 442 6.83 9.65 -34.20
C ALA A 442 7.95 10.57 -33.70
N LEU A 443 8.80 11.09 -34.60
CA LEU A 443 9.92 12.00 -34.31
C LEU A 443 9.61 13.47 -34.61
N ALA A 444 8.48 13.78 -35.24
CA ALA A 444 8.20 15.10 -35.80
C ALA A 444 8.23 16.27 -34.79
N ASP A 445 7.94 15.99 -33.51
CA ASP A 445 7.93 16.96 -32.40
C ASP A 445 9.12 16.78 -31.43
N CYS A 446 10.13 16.00 -31.81
CA CYS A 446 11.34 15.76 -31.01
C CYS A 446 12.48 16.65 -31.51
N THR A 447 13.21 17.30 -30.59
CA THR A 447 14.36 18.14 -30.93
C THR A 447 15.66 17.34 -31.02
N SER A 448 15.70 16.14 -30.45
CA SER A 448 16.83 15.20 -30.57
C SER A 448 16.34 13.75 -30.50
N SER A 449 17.09 12.82 -31.09
CA SER A 449 16.74 11.41 -31.13
C SER A 449 17.96 10.50 -31.14
N VAL A 450 17.94 9.44 -30.32
CA VAL A 450 19.03 8.49 -30.19
C VAL A 450 18.57 7.09 -30.58
N GLY A 451 19.15 6.55 -31.66
CA GLY A 451 18.92 5.18 -32.10
C GLY A 451 19.86 4.19 -31.43
N PHE A 452 19.32 3.19 -30.73
CA PHE A 452 20.12 2.16 -30.09
C PHE A 452 20.48 1.04 -31.06
N THR A 453 21.78 0.82 -31.28
CA THR A 453 22.29 -0.21 -32.20
C THR A 453 23.67 -0.73 -31.81
N ARG A 454 23.91 -2.01 -32.07
CA ARG A 454 25.26 -2.62 -31.97
C ARG A 454 26.08 -2.43 -33.26
N ARG A 455 25.45 -2.03 -34.37
CA ARG A 455 26.12 -1.98 -35.67
C ARG A 455 26.95 -0.70 -35.79
N ALA A 456 28.27 -0.84 -35.79
CA ALA A 456 29.19 0.22 -36.17
C ALA A 456 28.92 0.61 -37.64
N GLY A 457 28.33 1.78 -37.86
CA GLY A 457 28.09 2.29 -39.22
C GLY A 457 29.39 2.84 -39.82
N ARG A 458 29.57 2.72 -41.14
CA ARG A 458 30.73 3.30 -41.84
C ARG A 458 30.68 4.83 -42.00
N THR A 459 29.52 5.45 -41.74
CA THR A 459 29.23 6.85 -42.08
C THR A 459 28.72 7.69 -40.90
N ARG A 460 28.78 7.18 -39.66
CA ARG A 460 28.22 7.86 -38.47
C ARG A 460 29.09 7.69 -37.23
N LEU A 461 29.10 8.71 -36.37
CA LEU A 461 29.60 8.60 -35.01
C LEU A 461 28.64 7.70 -34.22
N THR A 462 29.14 6.60 -33.68
CA THR A 462 28.39 5.72 -32.79
C THR A 462 29.07 5.76 -31.44
N HIS A 463 28.38 6.22 -30.41
CA HIS A 463 28.96 6.26 -29.07
C HIS A 463 29.11 4.83 -28.54
N ALA A 464 30.30 4.51 -28.03
CA ALA A 464 30.65 3.16 -27.59
C ALA A 464 29.97 2.74 -26.28
N SER A 465 29.36 3.70 -25.56
CA SER A 465 28.58 3.47 -24.35
C SER A 465 27.61 4.63 -24.13
N ILE A 466 26.58 4.39 -23.32
CA ILE A 466 25.64 5.43 -22.89
C ILE A 466 26.41 6.55 -22.18
N GLY A 467 27.36 6.21 -21.30
CA GLY A 467 28.18 7.22 -20.64
C GLY A 467 29.11 8.05 -21.55
N ALA A 468 29.43 7.58 -22.76
CA ALA A 468 30.15 8.36 -23.77
C ALA A 468 29.22 9.26 -24.59
N MET A 469 28.00 8.81 -24.86
CA MET A 469 26.95 9.62 -25.49
C MET A 469 26.54 10.78 -24.58
N LEU A 470 26.35 10.51 -23.29
CA LEU A 470 25.90 11.47 -22.31
C LEU A 470 26.96 12.53 -21.92
N ARG A 471 28.24 12.36 -22.29
CA ARG A 471 29.24 13.44 -22.17
C ARG A 471 29.11 14.51 -23.25
N GLU A 472 28.40 14.20 -24.34
CA GLU A 472 28.21 15.08 -25.49
C GLU A 472 26.75 15.58 -25.59
N PHE A 473 25.87 15.14 -24.67
CA PHE A 473 24.46 15.51 -24.60
C PHE A 473 24.23 16.59 -23.53
N PRO A 474 23.35 17.59 -23.72
CA PRO A 474 23.15 18.65 -22.73
C PRO A 474 22.45 18.13 -21.45
N ASP A 475 23.06 18.34 -20.28
CA ASP A 475 22.50 17.98 -18.95
C ASP A 475 21.39 18.94 -18.47
N THR A 476 20.72 19.68 -19.35
CA THR A 476 19.84 20.78 -18.93
C THR A 476 18.42 20.32 -18.64
N ILE A 477 18.04 20.34 -17.35
CA ILE A 477 16.64 20.24 -16.88
C ILE A 477 15.93 21.58 -17.19
N PRO A 478 14.92 21.60 -18.08
CA PRO A 478 14.19 22.83 -18.41
C PRO A 478 13.48 23.40 -17.15
N GLY A 479 13.73 24.67 -16.85
CA GLY A 479 13.07 25.42 -15.76
C GLY A 479 13.85 25.57 -14.45
N MET A 480 14.77 24.66 -14.11
CA MET A 480 15.61 24.82 -12.91
C MET A 480 16.87 25.66 -13.15
N VAL A 481 17.42 25.67 -14.37
CA VAL A 481 18.52 26.57 -14.75
C VAL A 481 18.10 28.03 -14.63
N GLN A 482 16.86 28.36 -14.99
CA GLN A 482 16.28 29.70 -14.82
C GLN A 482 16.12 30.07 -13.34
N ARG A 483 15.78 29.12 -12.46
CA ARG A 483 15.73 29.35 -11.00
C ARG A 483 17.12 29.51 -10.39
N LYS A 484 18.11 28.72 -10.83
CA LYS A 484 19.51 28.86 -10.40
C LYS A 484 20.09 30.19 -10.87
N GLN A 485 19.80 30.61 -12.11
CA GLN A 485 20.20 31.92 -12.65
C GLN A 485 19.43 33.07 -11.99
N GLN A 486 18.13 32.93 -11.69
CA GLN A 486 17.38 33.95 -10.93
C GLN A 486 17.82 34.03 -9.48
N GLN A 487 18.14 32.90 -8.83
CA GLN A 487 18.71 32.90 -7.48
C GLN A 487 20.13 33.44 -7.46
N GLN A 488 20.96 33.14 -8.47
CA GLN A 488 22.28 33.76 -8.64
C GLN A 488 22.17 35.25 -8.97
N GLN A 489 21.19 35.68 -9.79
CA GLN A 489 20.93 37.10 -10.04
C GLN A 489 20.37 37.80 -8.80
N GLN A 490 19.52 37.15 -8.01
CA GLN A 490 19.02 37.69 -6.74
C GLN A 490 20.12 37.73 -5.67
N GLN A 491 20.99 36.71 -5.60
CA GLN A 491 22.16 36.72 -4.73
C GLN A 491 23.20 37.75 -5.19
N GLN A 492 23.40 37.91 -6.50
CA GLN A 492 24.25 38.99 -7.04
C GLN A 492 23.62 40.35 -6.82
N GLN A 493 22.30 40.51 -6.91
CA GLN A 493 21.62 41.77 -6.56
C GLN A 493 21.66 42.05 -5.06
N GLN A 494 21.53 41.03 -4.19
CA GLN A 494 21.68 41.18 -2.75
C GLN A 494 23.13 41.45 -2.35
N GLN A 495 24.11 40.80 -2.99
CA GLN A 495 25.53 41.09 -2.81
C GLN A 495 25.89 42.47 -3.38
N GLN A 496 25.31 42.90 -4.50
CA GLN A 496 25.48 44.25 -5.02
C GLN A 496 24.80 45.29 -4.14
N GLN A 497 23.66 45.00 -3.52
CA GLN A 497 23.02 45.90 -2.54
C GLN A 497 23.81 45.96 -1.23
N GLN A 498 24.37 44.83 -0.76
CA GLN A 498 25.26 44.80 0.41
C GLN A 498 26.60 45.47 0.12
N GLN A 499 27.16 45.28 -1.08
CA GLN A 499 28.36 45.99 -1.52
C GLN A 499 28.08 47.47 -1.77
N GLN A 500 26.91 47.88 -2.23
CA GLN A 500 26.53 49.30 -2.34
C GLN A 500 26.30 49.94 -0.97
N GLN A 501 25.78 49.19 0.01
CA GLN A 501 25.70 49.66 1.41
C GLN A 501 27.08 49.75 2.06
N GLN A 502 27.95 48.77 1.84
CA GLN A 502 29.34 48.81 2.31
C GLN A 502 30.17 49.85 1.57
N GLN A 503 29.96 50.05 0.27
CA GLN A 503 30.60 51.13 -0.51
C GLN A 503 30.05 52.50 -0.15
N GLN A 504 28.78 52.66 0.27
CA GLN A 504 28.31 53.94 0.81
C GLN A 504 28.93 54.25 2.18
N GLU A 505 29.19 53.23 2.99
CA GLU A 505 29.91 53.38 4.27
C GLU A 505 31.44 53.58 4.06
N GLU A 506 32.04 52.93 3.06
CA GLU A 506 33.46 53.09 2.70
C GLU A 506 33.72 54.35 1.84
N GLU A 507 32.78 54.82 1.00
CA GLU A 507 32.90 56.09 0.24
C GLU A 507 32.78 57.30 1.18
N GLU A 508 32.00 57.21 2.27
CA GLU A 508 32.01 58.22 3.34
C GLU A 508 33.34 58.26 4.12
N GLU A 509 34.10 57.16 4.15
CA GLU A 509 35.44 57.08 4.76
C GLU A 509 36.59 57.38 3.76
N GLU A 510 36.43 57.06 2.47
CA GLU A 510 37.43 57.29 1.41
C GLU A 510 37.35 58.68 0.76
N GLU A 511 36.21 59.39 0.85
CA GLU A 511 36.12 60.82 0.49
C GLU A 511 36.96 61.72 1.41
N GLU A 512 37.36 61.25 2.60
CA GLU A 512 38.34 61.91 3.49
C GLU A 512 39.81 61.60 3.12
N GLU A 513 40.10 60.53 2.37
CA GLU A 513 41.49 60.09 2.08
C GLU A 513 41.95 60.22 0.61
N GLN A 514 41.05 60.36 -0.37
CA GLN A 514 41.42 60.45 -1.79
C GLN A 514 41.34 61.85 -2.41
N GLN A 515 41.58 62.88 -1.58
CA GLN A 515 42.15 64.16 -1.98
C GLN A 515 43.63 64.06 -2.41
N GLN A 516 44.18 62.85 -2.55
CA GLN A 516 45.53 62.59 -3.05
C GLN A 516 45.52 61.47 -4.09
N GLN A 517 46.14 61.75 -5.24
CA GLN A 517 46.53 60.85 -6.33
C GLN A 517 45.55 60.66 -7.50
N ALA A 518 45.63 61.66 -8.38
CA ALA A 518 45.31 61.54 -9.79
C ALA A 518 46.29 60.64 -10.57
N GLN A 519 45.77 60.09 -11.68
CA GLN A 519 46.45 59.60 -12.90
C GLN A 519 46.99 58.17 -12.93
N ARG A 520 46.36 57.36 -13.79
CA ARG A 520 46.89 56.52 -14.91
C ARG A 520 45.88 55.37 -15.11
N GLY A 521 45.31 55.13 -16.28
CA GLY A 521 45.88 55.13 -17.62
C GLY A 521 45.65 53.71 -18.17
N GLY A 522 44.75 53.60 -19.15
CA GLY A 522 44.17 52.34 -19.60
C GLY A 522 45.16 51.30 -20.13
N ALA A 523 44.83 50.03 -19.87
CA ALA A 523 45.32 48.87 -20.60
C ALA A 523 44.46 47.59 -20.42
N GLU A 524 43.16 47.69 -20.07
CA GLU A 524 42.34 46.49 -19.75
C GLU A 524 41.01 46.34 -20.50
N ALA A 525 40.60 47.35 -21.28
CA ALA A 525 39.31 47.32 -22.00
C ALA A 525 39.24 46.31 -23.17
N TRP A 526 40.36 45.74 -23.63
CA TRP A 526 40.38 44.83 -24.78
C TRP A 526 40.56 43.34 -24.41
N ARG A 527 40.81 43.03 -23.13
CA ARG A 527 40.95 41.63 -22.66
C ARG A 527 39.64 41.02 -22.15
N GLU A 528 38.68 41.84 -21.74
CA GLU A 528 37.37 41.37 -21.27
C GLU A 528 36.35 41.15 -22.40
N GLU A 529 36.52 41.80 -23.55
CA GLU A 529 35.65 41.59 -24.72
C GLU A 529 35.80 40.18 -25.35
N ILE A 530 36.96 39.54 -25.20
CA ILE A 530 37.23 38.19 -25.73
C ILE A 530 36.74 37.09 -24.76
N LYS A 531 36.62 37.36 -23.46
CA LYS A 531 35.98 36.41 -22.52
C LYS A 531 34.46 36.36 -22.67
N GLN A 532 33.84 37.39 -23.25
CA GLN A 532 32.40 37.46 -23.47
C GLN A 532 31.90 36.71 -24.71
N GLN A 533 32.80 36.17 -25.54
CA GLN A 533 32.45 35.21 -26.60
C GLN A 533 32.79 33.78 -26.16
N GLN A 534 32.22 33.36 -25.03
CA GLN A 534 31.89 31.94 -24.89
C GLN A 534 30.91 31.60 -26.00
N HIS A 535 31.14 30.46 -26.65
CA HIS A 535 30.20 29.86 -27.58
C HIS A 535 28.78 30.02 -27.03
N HIS A 536 27.96 30.84 -27.69
CA HIS A 536 26.53 30.77 -27.53
C HIS A 536 26.16 29.37 -28.01
N ASP A 537 25.99 28.46 -27.05
CA ASP A 537 25.66 27.08 -27.33
C ASP A 537 24.19 27.05 -27.75
N VAL A 538 23.95 27.42 -29.00
CA VAL A 538 22.64 27.37 -29.67
C VAL A 538 21.99 25.99 -29.48
N TRP A 539 22.79 24.94 -29.27
CA TRP A 539 22.32 23.59 -29.03
C TRP A 539 21.74 23.38 -27.61
N SER A 540 22.25 24.05 -26.57
CA SER A 540 21.61 24.01 -25.24
C SER A 540 20.33 24.85 -25.19
N GLU A 541 20.23 25.92 -25.97
CA GLU A 541 18.97 26.66 -26.13
C GLU A 541 17.91 25.85 -26.90
N ILE A 542 18.28 25.14 -27.98
CA ILE A 542 17.36 24.25 -28.72
C ILE A 542 16.98 23.02 -27.89
N ALA A 543 17.90 22.47 -27.09
CA ALA A 543 17.62 21.38 -26.15
C ALA A 543 16.70 21.82 -25.01
N SER A 544 16.72 23.10 -24.62
CA SER A 544 15.92 23.63 -23.51
C SER A 544 14.40 23.69 -23.77
N GLN A 545 13.93 23.39 -25.00
CA GLN A 545 12.52 23.56 -25.38
C GLN A 545 11.87 22.38 -26.11
N GLY A 546 12.52 21.21 -26.23
CA GLY A 546 11.91 20.06 -26.93
C GLY A 546 12.22 18.68 -26.36
N LYS A 547 11.44 17.69 -26.79
CA LYS A 547 11.52 16.31 -26.29
C LYS A 547 12.70 15.56 -26.91
N THR A 548 13.36 14.73 -26.10
CA THR A 548 14.41 13.81 -26.58
C THR A 548 13.83 12.42 -26.80
N ALA A 549 14.00 11.85 -27.99
CA ALA A 549 13.52 10.50 -28.31
C ALA A 549 14.62 9.44 -28.15
N LEU A 550 14.31 8.33 -27.48
CA LEU A 550 15.13 7.12 -27.38
C LEU A 550 14.49 6.04 -28.23
N VAL A 551 15.15 5.65 -29.31
CA VAL A 551 14.58 4.79 -30.36
C VAL A 551 15.17 3.39 -30.27
N PHE A 552 14.30 2.41 -30.02
CA PHE A 552 14.64 1.00 -29.92
C PHE A 552 13.99 0.21 -31.05
N GLY A 553 14.77 -0.69 -31.66
CA GLY A 553 14.32 -1.46 -32.81
C GLY A 553 13.75 -2.83 -32.46
N ARG A 554 13.53 -3.62 -33.50
CA ARG A 554 13.00 -4.99 -33.45
C ARG A 554 13.88 -5.89 -32.59
N GLU A 555 13.29 -6.86 -31.90
CA GLU A 555 13.98 -7.79 -31.01
C GLU A 555 15.08 -8.60 -31.71
N GLU A 556 14.82 -9.02 -32.95
CA GLU A 556 15.73 -9.90 -33.71
C GLU A 556 16.74 -9.17 -34.59
N SER A 557 16.45 -7.93 -35.00
CA SER A 557 17.20 -7.24 -36.06
C SER A 557 17.53 -5.77 -35.75
N GLY A 558 16.98 -5.23 -34.66
CA GLY A 558 17.14 -3.84 -34.28
C GLY A 558 16.48 -2.88 -35.27
N LEU A 559 17.00 -1.65 -35.30
CA LEU A 559 16.58 -0.63 -36.26
C LEU A 559 17.12 -0.96 -37.65
N THR A 560 16.48 -0.51 -38.71
CA THR A 560 17.06 -0.54 -40.06
C THR A 560 18.10 0.58 -40.22
N GLU A 561 18.86 0.56 -41.31
CA GLU A 561 19.80 1.63 -41.59
C GLU A 561 19.07 2.96 -41.86
N ASP A 562 17.92 2.91 -42.54
CA ASP A 562 17.09 4.09 -42.81
C ASP A 562 16.44 4.64 -41.54
N GLU A 563 15.97 3.77 -40.63
CA GLU A 563 15.46 4.19 -39.31
C GLU A 563 16.56 4.84 -38.45
N LEU A 564 17.79 4.32 -38.51
CA LEU A 564 18.93 4.95 -37.82
C LEU A 564 19.30 6.30 -38.41
N ARG A 565 19.13 6.52 -39.72
CA ARG A 565 19.39 7.83 -40.36
C ARG A 565 18.40 8.91 -39.96
N LEU A 566 17.22 8.52 -39.46
CA LEU A 566 16.24 9.45 -38.88
C LEU A 566 16.61 9.86 -37.45
N CYS A 567 17.57 9.17 -36.81
CA CYS A 567 18.03 9.51 -35.46
C CYS A 567 19.16 10.54 -35.53
N THR A 568 19.16 11.54 -34.64
CA THR A 568 20.26 12.52 -34.55
C THR A 568 21.56 11.87 -34.07
N HIS A 569 21.47 10.83 -33.24
CA HIS A 569 22.61 10.07 -32.71
C HIS A 569 22.38 8.57 -32.77
N ALA A 570 23.48 7.80 -32.70
CA ALA A 570 23.43 6.35 -32.53
C ALA A 570 24.29 5.91 -31.33
N CYS A 571 23.78 4.98 -30.53
CA CYS A 571 24.47 4.50 -29.32
C CYS A 571 24.41 2.98 -29.20
N ALA A 572 25.50 2.38 -28.74
CA ALA A 572 25.55 0.97 -28.38
C ALA A 572 25.44 0.79 -26.86
N ILE A 573 24.64 -0.19 -26.43
CA ILE A 573 24.64 -0.65 -25.03
C ILE A 573 25.77 -1.70 -24.88
N PRO A 574 26.79 -1.47 -24.05
CA PRO A 574 27.84 -2.44 -23.81
C PRO A 574 27.25 -3.76 -23.32
N SER A 575 27.58 -4.87 -23.98
CA SER A 575 27.09 -6.20 -23.63
C SER A 575 28.16 -7.25 -23.88
N GLY A 576 28.13 -8.32 -23.06
CA GLY A 576 29.07 -9.42 -23.13
C GLY A 576 29.09 -10.14 -24.48
N ARG A 577 30.11 -10.97 -24.70
CA ARG A 577 30.29 -11.69 -25.97
C ARG A 577 29.40 -12.93 -26.13
N VAL A 578 28.87 -13.46 -25.02
CA VAL A 578 28.08 -14.70 -24.99
C VAL A 578 26.65 -14.48 -25.50
N GLN A 579 25.98 -13.43 -25.04
CA GLN A 579 24.68 -13.00 -25.54
C GLN A 579 24.74 -11.49 -25.84
N PRO A 580 25.11 -11.12 -27.08
CA PRO A 580 25.35 -9.74 -27.48
C PRO A 580 24.07 -8.92 -27.76
N SER A 581 22.90 -9.57 -27.78
CA SER A 581 21.61 -8.93 -28.01
C SER A 581 20.80 -8.92 -26.73
N LEU A 582 20.37 -7.72 -26.31
CA LEU A 582 19.48 -7.57 -25.17
C LEU A 582 18.03 -7.75 -25.60
N ASN A 583 17.21 -8.29 -24.71
CA ASN A 583 15.76 -8.19 -24.87
C ASN A 583 15.36 -6.70 -24.93
N LEU A 584 14.33 -6.37 -25.71
CA LEU A 584 13.85 -5.01 -25.92
C LEU A 584 13.56 -4.26 -24.62
N SER A 585 12.84 -4.86 -23.67
CA SER A 585 12.51 -4.21 -22.39
C SER A 585 13.75 -4.06 -21.48
N HIS A 586 14.69 -5.01 -21.54
CA HIS A 586 15.96 -4.88 -20.82
C HIS A 586 16.82 -3.74 -21.38
N ALA A 587 16.87 -3.58 -22.71
CA ALA A 587 17.58 -2.46 -23.33
C ALA A 587 16.98 -1.11 -22.92
N VAL A 588 15.64 -1.01 -22.88
CA VAL A 588 14.94 0.18 -22.37
C VAL A 588 15.29 0.43 -20.90
N GLY A 589 15.21 -0.59 -20.05
CA GLY A 589 15.50 -0.48 -18.62
C GLY A 589 16.93 -0.02 -18.33
N VAL A 590 17.94 -0.59 -19.01
CA VAL A 590 19.35 -0.19 -18.83
C VAL A 590 19.56 1.27 -19.21
N VAL A 591 18.99 1.70 -20.35
CA VAL A 591 19.16 3.09 -20.83
C VAL A 591 18.49 4.09 -19.90
N LEU A 592 17.27 3.80 -19.46
CA LEU A 592 16.54 4.68 -18.57
C LEU A 592 17.18 4.76 -17.18
N SER A 593 17.73 3.65 -16.66
CA SER A 593 18.47 3.65 -15.38
C SER A 593 19.68 4.57 -15.45
N ASP A 594 20.52 4.43 -16.48
CA ASP A 594 21.73 5.26 -16.64
C ASP A 594 21.38 6.74 -16.79
N LEU A 595 20.34 7.07 -17.57
CA LEU A 595 19.84 8.45 -17.71
C LEU A 595 19.29 9.03 -16.41
N PHE A 596 18.56 8.22 -15.64
CA PHE A 596 17.93 8.63 -14.40
C PHE A 596 18.98 8.89 -13.31
N GLU A 597 19.94 7.97 -13.15
CA GLU A 597 21.09 8.12 -12.25
C GLU A 597 21.89 9.40 -12.57
N ARG A 598 22.16 9.66 -13.85
CA ARG A 598 22.84 10.91 -14.22
C ARG A 598 22.06 12.17 -13.90
N ARG A 599 20.74 12.17 -14.04
CA ARG A 599 19.92 13.33 -13.67
C ARG A 599 19.84 13.51 -12.15
N LEU A 600 19.95 12.43 -11.37
CA LEU A 600 20.16 12.50 -9.93
C LEU A 600 21.52 13.12 -9.59
N GLU A 601 22.60 12.65 -10.22
CA GLU A 601 23.96 13.19 -10.06
C GLU A 601 24.01 14.69 -10.42
N ALA A 602 23.41 15.09 -11.54
CA ALA A 602 23.36 16.49 -11.99
C ALA A 602 22.58 17.41 -11.02
N LEU A 603 21.64 16.84 -10.25
CA LEU A 603 20.89 17.53 -9.21
C LEU A 603 21.60 17.51 -7.84
N GLY A 604 22.74 16.82 -7.70
CA GLY A 604 23.43 16.64 -6.42
C GLY A 604 22.64 15.79 -5.43
N LEU A 605 21.76 14.93 -5.92
CA LEU A 605 20.98 13.98 -5.13
C LEU A 605 21.74 12.65 -5.14
N GLU A 606 22.62 12.43 -4.16
CA GLU A 606 23.42 11.20 -4.10
C GLU A 606 22.54 9.96 -3.84
N GLU A 607 21.35 10.11 -3.23
CA GLU A 607 20.36 9.05 -3.06
C GLU A 607 18.93 9.63 -3.09
N LEU A 608 17.99 8.97 -3.79
CA LEU A 608 16.56 9.21 -3.57
C LEU A 608 16.20 8.73 -2.16
N PRO A 609 15.27 9.38 -1.42
CA PRO A 609 14.85 8.91 -0.11
C PRO A 609 14.07 7.59 -0.26
N VAL A 610 14.80 6.48 -0.33
CA VAL A 610 14.29 5.17 0.05
C VAL A 610 14.01 5.26 1.54
N GLY A 611 12.83 4.80 1.97
CA GLY A 611 12.29 5.05 3.31
C GLY A 611 13.35 5.03 4.40
N GLN A 612 13.34 6.09 5.24
CA GLN A 612 14.34 6.29 6.29
C GLN A 612 14.66 5.00 7.04
N ASP A 613 15.87 4.49 6.85
CA ASP A 613 16.47 3.63 7.86
C ASP A 613 16.69 4.48 9.13
N VAL A 614 16.26 3.89 10.23
CA VAL A 614 16.39 4.44 11.58
C VAL A 614 17.88 4.71 11.83
N THR A 615 18.28 5.98 11.81
CA THR A 615 19.50 6.54 12.38
C THR A 615 20.71 5.59 12.51
N GLY A 616 21.66 5.70 11.58
CA GLY A 616 23.05 5.26 11.72
C GLY A 616 23.23 3.75 11.77
N ASP A 617 23.70 3.17 10.68
CA ASP A 617 24.22 1.80 10.69
C ASP A 617 25.52 1.78 11.54
N PRO A 618 25.52 1.21 12.77
CA PRO A 618 26.68 1.23 13.64
C PRO A 618 27.86 0.44 13.07
N TRP A 619 27.61 -0.40 12.06
CA TRP A 619 28.59 -1.28 11.45
C TRP A 619 29.44 -0.53 10.42
N VAL A 620 28.86 0.44 9.72
CA VAL A 620 29.56 1.29 8.74
C VAL A 620 30.42 2.33 9.46
N ASP A 621 29.88 2.97 10.50
CA ASP A 621 30.59 4.01 11.27
C ASP A 621 31.78 3.45 12.08
N ALA A 622 31.80 2.14 12.37
CA ALA A 622 32.89 1.47 13.08
C ALA A 622 34.06 1.03 12.17
N GLY A 623 33.98 1.23 10.85
CA GLY A 623 35.01 0.82 9.89
C GLY A 623 35.20 -0.71 9.80
N LEU A 624 34.23 -1.49 10.24
CA LEU A 624 34.31 -2.95 10.27
C LEU A 624 33.83 -3.51 8.94
N GLN A 625 34.73 -4.16 8.20
CA GLN A 625 34.39 -4.86 6.97
C GLN A 625 33.49 -6.08 7.30
N PRO A 626 32.42 -6.33 6.54
CA PRO A 626 31.60 -7.53 6.73
C PRO A 626 32.45 -8.78 6.56
N ALA A 627 32.36 -9.70 7.52
CA ALA A 627 33.07 -10.98 7.44
C ALA A 627 32.65 -11.72 6.16
N THR A 628 33.62 -12.26 5.44
CA THR A 628 33.35 -13.10 4.27
C THR A 628 32.55 -14.33 4.68
N ALA A 629 31.78 -14.90 3.75
CA ALA A 629 31.03 -16.12 4.01
C ALA A 629 31.92 -17.26 4.58
N SER A 630 33.19 -17.30 4.18
CA SER A 630 34.17 -18.27 4.67
C SER A 630 34.60 -18.01 6.13
N GLU A 631 34.75 -16.74 6.53
CA GLU A 631 35.04 -16.36 7.92
C GLU A 631 33.86 -16.63 8.84
N LEU A 632 32.64 -16.35 8.37
CA LEU A 632 31.41 -16.65 9.09
C LEU A 632 31.23 -18.16 9.27
N GLU A 633 31.52 -18.95 8.24
CA GLU A 633 31.46 -20.41 8.30
C GLU A 633 32.52 -21.00 9.25
N ALA A 634 33.73 -20.44 9.28
CA ALA A 634 34.77 -20.82 10.24
C ALA A 634 34.39 -20.47 11.68
N LEU A 635 33.73 -19.33 11.91
CA LEU A 635 33.21 -18.94 13.23
C LEU A 635 32.09 -19.89 13.67
N LEU A 636 31.14 -20.20 12.78
CA LEU A 636 30.05 -21.13 13.05
C LEU A 636 30.56 -22.55 13.34
N GLN A 637 31.63 -23.00 12.69
CA GLN A 637 32.27 -24.28 13.00
C GLN A 637 32.90 -24.29 14.40
N LYS A 638 33.53 -23.18 14.83
CA LYS A 638 34.07 -23.02 16.20
C LYS A 638 32.96 -23.00 17.25
N VAL A 639 31.89 -22.25 16.99
CA VAL A 639 30.70 -22.19 17.87
C VAL A 639 30.04 -23.56 17.97
N ALA A 640 29.90 -24.29 16.85
CA ALA A 640 29.39 -25.66 16.85
C ALA A 640 30.29 -26.63 17.63
N ALA A 641 31.60 -26.44 17.62
CA ALA A 641 32.53 -27.24 18.43
C ALA A 641 32.37 -26.97 19.92
N VAL A 642 32.20 -25.71 20.33
CA VAL A 642 31.92 -25.32 21.72
C VAL A 642 30.56 -25.85 22.18
N ALA A 643 29.52 -25.71 21.35
CA ALA A 643 28.17 -26.22 21.63
C ALA A 643 28.15 -27.74 21.85
N ARG A 644 28.91 -28.50 21.06
CA ARG A 644 29.09 -29.95 21.25
C ARG A 644 29.81 -30.28 22.56
N ALA A 645 30.80 -29.48 22.95
CA ALA A 645 31.55 -29.69 24.20
C ALA A 645 30.70 -29.45 25.45
N VAL A 646 29.67 -28.59 25.39
CA VAL A 646 28.74 -28.32 26.49
C VAL A 646 27.44 -29.14 26.42
N GLY A 647 27.39 -30.19 25.58
CA GLY A 647 26.27 -31.14 25.53
C GLY A 647 25.04 -30.67 24.77
N MET A 648 25.09 -29.54 24.05
CA MET A 648 24.00 -29.12 23.16
C MET A 648 24.03 -29.94 21.85
N ARG A 649 22.94 -30.67 21.56
CA ARG A 649 22.74 -31.34 20.27
C ARG A 649 22.05 -30.41 19.29
N TRP A 650 22.84 -29.68 18.49
CA TRP A 650 22.34 -28.93 17.33
C TRP A 650 22.28 -29.83 16.09
N ALA A 651 21.11 -29.91 15.45
CA ALA A 651 20.92 -30.55 14.16
C ALA A 651 20.52 -29.50 13.12
N LEU A 652 21.50 -28.88 12.47
CA LEU A 652 21.29 -28.10 11.25
C LEU A 652 21.86 -28.89 10.08
N ARG A 653 20.97 -29.36 9.18
CA ARG A 653 21.35 -29.71 7.81
C ARG A 653 21.10 -28.48 6.95
N PHE A 654 22.14 -27.68 6.70
CA PHE A 654 22.13 -26.73 5.59
C PHE A 654 22.66 -27.45 4.35
N SER A 655 21.79 -27.63 3.35
CA SER A 655 22.18 -27.99 2.00
C SER A 655 22.05 -26.75 1.13
N PHE A 656 23.13 -25.99 0.97
CA PHE A 656 23.25 -25.07 -0.16
C PHE A 656 23.48 -25.91 -1.43
N ARG A 657 22.39 -26.35 -2.07
CA ARG A 657 22.49 -26.80 -3.46
C ARG A 657 22.30 -25.59 -4.36
N HIS A 658 23.42 -25.16 -4.95
CA HIS A 658 23.42 -24.43 -6.21
C HIS A 658 22.62 -25.20 -7.25
N HIS A 659 21.60 -24.56 -7.83
CA HIS A 659 21.17 -24.91 -9.19
C HIS A 659 21.61 -23.79 -10.13
N VAL A 660 22.86 -23.94 -10.57
CA VAL A 660 23.29 -23.56 -11.91
C VAL A 660 23.21 -24.84 -12.74
N ALA A 661 22.21 -24.91 -13.62
CA ALA A 661 22.18 -25.62 -14.91
C ALA A 661 20.77 -25.51 -15.50
#